data_AF-A0A0F9XCJ0-F1
#
_entry.id   AF-A0A0F9XCJ0-F1
#
_cell.length_a   1.000
_cell.length_b   1.000
_cell.length_c   1.000
_cell.angle_alpha   90.00
_cell.angle_beta   90.00
_cell.angle_gamma   90.00
#
_symmetry.space_group_name_H-M   'P 1'
#
loop_
_entity.id
_entity.type
_entity.pdbx_description
1 polymer ?
#
loop_
_entity_poly.entity_id
_entity_poly.type
_entity_poly.pdbx_seq_one_letter_code
_entity_poly.pdbx_strand_id
1 'polypeptide(L)'
;MMSAKTNRLASSMGRGHHASAQDWRATTPCRFFQRGSCTKGASCPFSHDLLSRSAVASQERGEQLEKARTTNPPVESSGNSKPVCRFFKTGSCIYGEKCLFRHAEEESTAPVGADDAFEDKPKKDDDFTRTIAGAFVQFEAGARVSKIRLPSDFSAVRISGLPLNTSATSVRDMLTEMGLHISVADVHMLQMEGSCGASVRSDDALFSKKLCAIVQPGFIWQGVKIYATPVAAPMPSSHNARRVDCKKVHISWHKAVRNVWLNFGTGDVARKVSDLFSKGVYRILNQKVTAGEATEAKPAFHPWSPSKNSVAWTVMLTEVPATAEKSDVLEAITQERNRPRHIEVGLPSYSVDAEQATTLIRSLLTNIGPLEYFEVTLETNARRVKATARFLDEADARRAAEELDKKELPFHHNARLTVQMVYSAKFKTGTNIYNAVCPRILPQQKIWRSKNIAFKAYNSADPLQRFRLLKIEGESAVDIVAAKAELESILAGVVMRENDTVLWDPSLKANGKLYQAIKTLERECSVVILRDRGKSELRVFGAQQCCEGAQLRLAELIRLESLSTSTRAIELQSHEFFWACHGGFRKIAARLGPDKASFDIISTPKKIVISGPLEDYDVALAIMEGRDQVTEPEEQSKPDDATQECSVCWTEAETPIKTSCGHVYCLECFERSCMMGDMTTAAFVVLCHGNQGNCGSIIGVEDLQEHLSSAALEEVLERSFSSYIKRNPNEFRYCPTPDCRYIYRATSESRIQNCSNCLRPTCSACHASHVGSSRKI
;
A
#
# COMPACT_ATOMS: atom_id res chain seq x y z
N MET A 1 -14.52 57.39 45.49
CA MET A 1 -13.78 58.46 46.20
C MET A 1 -12.45 58.64 45.49
N MET A 2 -12.39 59.65 44.61
CA MET A 2 -11.47 60.82 44.66
C MET A 2 -10.02 60.43 44.36
N SER A 3 -9.29 60.99 43.39
CA SER A 3 -9.39 62.24 42.60
C SER A 3 -8.61 62.00 41.29
N ALA A 4 -9.12 62.29 40.09
CA ALA A 4 -9.40 63.58 39.46
C ALA A 4 -8.17 64.31 38.86
N LYS A 5 -8.18 64.40 37.52
CA LYS A 5 -7.88 65.59 36.67
C LYS A 5 -6.40 66.06 36.61
N THR A 6 -5.79 66.51 35.49
CA THR A 6 -6.27 66.99 34.17
C THR A 6 -5.08 67.31 33.24
N ASN A 7 -5.29 67.10 31.93
CA ASN A 7 -4.94 67.91 30.73
C ASN A 7 -3.50 68.36 30.34
N ARG A 8 -3.18 68.04 29.05
CA ARG A 8 -2.74 68.89 27.90
C ARG A 8 -1.43 69.71 28.06
N LEU A 9 -0.52 69.88 27.09
CA LEU A 9 -0.48 69.74 25.61
C LEU A 9 1.02 69.94 25.16
N ALA A 10 1.31 69.57 23.89
CA ALA A 10 2.35 70.12 22.99
C ALA A 10 3.71 69.40 22.79
N SER A 11 3.77 68.72 21.63
CA SER A 11 4.71 68.87 20.49
C SER A 11 6.22 68.57 20.58
N SER A 12 6.59 67.58 19.76
CA SER A 12 7.76 67.48 18.86
C SER A 12 9.19 67.56 19.42
N MET A 13 9.91 66.45 19.36
CA MET A 13 11.09 66.20 18.50
C MET A 13 11.91 65.01 19.02
N GLY A 14 12.52 64.27 18.09
CA GLY A 14 13.87 63.75 18.30
C GLY A 14 14.02 62.35 18.91
N ARG A 15 14.25 61.39 18.02
CA ARG A 15 14.91 60.07 18.16
C ARG A 15 15.62 59.80 19.50
N GLY A 16 15.22 58.71 20.16
CA GLY A 16 15.97 58.04 21.24
C GLY A 16 15.77 56.53 21.16
N HIS A 17 16.88 55.79 21.07
CA HIS A 17 16.94 54.34 20.96
C HIS A 17 16.39 53.64 22.22
N HIS A 18 15.41 52.74 22.03
CA HIS A 18 15.05 51.75 23.04
C HIS A 18 15.84 50.45 22.82
N ALA A 19 16.51 50.04 23.90
CA ALA A 19 17.32 48.84 24.03
C ALA A 19 16.53 47.57 23.72
N SER A 20 17.08 46.75 22.81
CA SER A 20 16.53 45.47 22.37
C SER A 20 16.67 44.40 23.46
N ALA A 21 15.58 43.68 23.67
CA ALA A 21 15.55 42.35 24.26
C ALA A 21 16.59 41.44 23.56
N GLN A 22 17.29 40.63 24.34
CA GLN A 22 18.29 39.68 23.85
C GLN A 22 17.65 38.67 22.89
N ASP A 23 18.09 38.71 21.62
CA ASP A 23 17.58 37.89 20.53
C ASP A 23 18.13 36.46 20.66
N TRP A 24 17.32 35.54 21.20
CA TRP A 24 17.63 34.11 21.41
C TRP A 24 18.08 33.37 20.14
N ARG A 25 17.87 33.98 18.97
CA ARG A 25 18.32 33.46 17.68
C ARG A 25 19.84 33.36 17.62
N ALA A 26 20.58 34.31 18.18
CA ALA A 26 22.05 34.33 18.12
C ALA A 26 22.73 33.23 18.97
N THR A 27 22.03 32.62 19.93
CA THR A 27 22.54 31.50 20.75
C THR A 27 22.05 30.13 20.28
N THR A 28 21.12 30.08 19.32
CA THR A 28 20.60 28.81 18.78
C THR A 28 21.39 28.40 17.55
N PRO A 29 21.99 27.20 17.49
CA PRO A 29 22.82 26.79 16.37
C PRO A 29 22.01 26.62 15.08
N CYS A 30 22.56 27.12 13.98
CA CYS A 30 21.94 27.07 12.66
C CYS A 30 21.97 25.63 12.11
N ARG A 31 20.79 25.01 12.04
CA ARG A 31 20.61 23.65 11.52
C ARG A 31 21.03 23.50 10.05
N PHE A 32 20.94 24.57 9.26
CA PHE A 32 21.38 24.56 7.85
C PHE A 32 22.91 24.64 7.75
N PHE A 33 23.58 25.34 8.66
CA PHE A 33 25.04 25.40 8.69
C PHE A 33 25.65 24.09 9.18
N GLN A 34 25.05 23.46 10.20
CA GLN A 34 25.41 22.10 10.63
C GLN A 34 25.29 21.05 9.50
N ARG A 35 24.50 21.33 8.47
CA ARG A 35 24.30 20.47 7.29
C ARG A 35 25.01 20.99 6.04
N GLY A 36 25.91 21.98 6.16
CA GLY A 36 26.68 22.53 5.05
C GLY A 36 25.88 23.29 3.98
N SER A 37 24.62 23.66 4.25
CA SER A 37 23.66 24.21 3.27
C SER A 37 23.15 25.61 3.63
N CYS A 38 23.79 26.30 4.58
CA CYS A 38 23.40 27.66 4.95
C CYS A 38 23.88 28.67 3.90
N THR A 39 22.94 29.28 3.16
CA THR A 39 23.23 30.31 2.15
C THR A 39 23.41 31.72 2.73
N LYS A 40 23.16 31.90 4.03
CA LYS A 40 23.17 33.23 4.69
C LYS A 40 24.50 33.60 5.37
N GLY A 41 25.50 32.71 5.34
CA GLY A 41 26.86 33.00 5.82
C GLY A 41 26.91 33.62 7.23
N ALA A 42 27.76 34.63 7.41
CA ALA A 42 27.91 35.38 8.67
C ALA A 42 26.70 36.28 9.00
N SER A 43 25.78 36.49 8.05
CA SER A 43 24.54 37.25 8.24
C SER A 43 23.39 36.36 8.71
N CYS A 44 23.64 35.08 9.01
CA CYS A 44 22.62 34.19 9.53
C CYS A 44 22.27 34.58 10.98
N PRO A 45 20.99 34.77 11.32
CA PRO A 45 20.58 35.15 12.68
C PRO A 45 20.79 34.03 13.71
N PHE A 46 21.22 32.84 13.27
CA PHE A 46 21.46 31.65 14.08
C PHE A 46 22.96 31.32 14.17
N SER A 47 23.42 30.85 15.32
CA SER A 47 24.86 30.64 15.58
C SER A 47 25.48 29.58 14.67
N HIS A 48 26.66 29.88 14.13
CA HIS A 48 27.47 28.95 13.32
C HIS A 48 28.69 28.41 14.10
N ASP A 49 28.89 28.81 15.37
CA ASP A 49 30.00 28.32 16.19
C ASP A 49 29.65 26.97 16.84
N LEU A 50 30.22 25.90 16.28
CA LEU A 50 30.14 24.56 16.85
C LEU A 50 31.40 24.30 17.67
N LEU A 51 31.33 24.62 18.97
CA LEU A 51 31.97 23.95 20.12
C LEU A 51 32.26 24.96 21.25
N SER A 52 31.36 25.04 22.24
CA SER A 52 31.72 25.23 23.66
C SER A 52 30.47 25.32 24.55
N ARG A 53 30.20 24.26 25.31
CA ARG A 53 29.97 24.27 26.78
C ARG A 53 29.26 23.00 27.23
N SER A 54 29.94 22.25 28.10
CA SER A 54 29.33 21.28 29.00
C SER A 54 29.58 21.75 30.44
N ALA A 55 28.50 21.88 31.22
CA ALA A 55 28.35 21.92 32.69
C ALA A 55 26.88 22.39 32.92
N VAL A 56 26.01 21.75 33.72
CA VAL A 56 26.14 21.38 35.15
C VAL A 56 25.07 20.32 35.54
N ALA A 57 25.40 19.46 36.52
CA ALA A 57 24.54 18.67 37.46
C ALA A 57 23.84 17.40 36.90
N SER A 58 23.91 16.17 37.45
CA SER A 58 24.35 15.58 38.75
C SER A 58 24.64 14.06 38.54
N GLN A 59 25.76 13.47 39.03
CA GLN A 59 25.89 12.57 40.21
C GLN A 59 24.83 11.42 40.30
N GLU A 60 25.11 10.12 40.47
CA GLU A 60 26.21 9.37 41.13
C GLU A 60 26.37 7.90 40.64
N ARG A 61 27.56 7.30 40.93
CA ARG A 61 27.90 5.87 41.23
C ARG A 61 27.56 4.75 40.21
N GLY A 62 28.46 3.84 39.84
CA GLY A 62 29.85 3.55 40.22
C GLY A 62 30.37 2.28 39.52
N GLU A 63 31.69 2.24 39.28
CA GLU A 63 32.59 1.08 39.48
C GLU A 63 32.27 -0.29 38.83
N GLN A 64 33.06 -0.72 37.82
CA GLN A 64 34.25 -1.58 38.04
C GLN A 64 34.91 -2.12 36.75
N LEU A 65 36.24 -1.94 36.72
CA LEU A 65 37.32 -2.83 36.21
C LEU A 65 37.59 -2.99 34.69
N GLU A 66 38.57 -2.21 34.24
CA GLU A 66 39.61 -2.62 33.28
C GLU A 66 40.56 -3.70 33.86
N LYS A 67 41.13 -4.53 32.98
CA LYS A 67 42.56 -4.95 32.99
C LYS A 67 42.92 -5.43 31.57
N ALA A 68 43.65 -4.64 30.79
CA ALA A 68 45.11 -4.64 30.61
C ALA A 68 45.63 -5.89 29.86
N ARG A 69 46.09 -5.73 28.59
CA ARG A 69 47.52 -5.67 28.15
C ARG A 69 48.29 -6.97 28.51
N THR A 70 49.08 -7.65 27.68
CA THR A 70 50.00 -7.31 26.56
C THR A 70 50.68 -8.64 26.17
N THR A 71 51.15 -8.86 24.93
CA THR A 71 52.59 -9.01 24.57
C THR A 71 52.74 -9.36 23.07
N ASN A 72 53.72 -8.72 22.39
CA ASN A 72 54.29 -9.05 21.05
C ASN A 72 55.67 -9.77 21.27
N PRO A 73 56.50 -10.25 20.29
CA PRO A 73 56.61 -9.97 18.82
C PRO A 73 57.00 -11.24 17.96
N PRO A 74 57.84 -11.19 16.89
CA PRO A 74 57.51 -10.96 15.47
C PRO A 74 57.91 -12.14 14.52
N VAL A 75 57.24 -12.27 13.37
CA VAL A 75 57.80 -13.01 12.21
C VAL A 75 57.42 -12.29 10.91
N GLU A 76 58.44 -11.92 10.15
CA GLU A 76 58.35 -11.37 8.79
C GLU A 76 58.14 -12.50 7.76
N SER A 77 57.20 -12.32 6.83
CA SER A 77 57.45 -12.48 5.39
C SER A 77 56.18 -12.21 4.55
N SER A 78 56.32 -11.20 3.68
CA SER A 78 55.82 -11.13 2.30
C SER A 78 54.35 -11.46 1.98
N GLY A 79 53.56 -10.41 1.74
CA GLY A 79 52.25 -10.49 1.09
C GLY A 79 51.33 -9.32 1.44
N ASN A 80 51.74 -8.09 1.11
CA ASN A 80 51.08 -6.87 1.55
C ASN A 80 49.77 -6.61 0.76
N SER A 81 48.63 -7.09 1.26
CA SER A 81 47.31 -6.57 0.89
C SER A 81 46.44 -6.41 2.14
N LYS A 82 46.25 -5.17 2.60
CA LYS A 82 45.32 -4.85 3.69
C LYS A 82 43.91 -5.36 3.33
N PRO A 83 43.17 -5.99 4.26
CA PRO A 83 41.83 -6.48 4.01
C PRO A 83 40.87 -5.33 3.63
N VAL A 84 39.90 -5.63 2.76
CA VAL A 84 38.95 -4.66 2.19
C VAL A 84 37.92 -4.25 3.24
N CYS A 85 37.61 -2.96 3.31
CA CYS A 85 36.67 -2.42 4.28
C CYS A 85 35.23 -2.89 4.00
N ARG A 86 34.68 -3.72 4.89
CA ARG A 86 33.30 -4.23 4.79
C ARG A 86 32.24 -3.12 4.88
N PHE A 87 32.50 -2.06 5.66
CA PHE A 87 31.57 -0.94 5.82
C PHE A 87 31.58 0.02 4.63
N PHE A 88 32.66 0.04 3.84
CA PHE A 88 32.71 0.79 2.58
C PHE A 88 31.88 0.09 1.50
N LYS A 89 31.97 -1.25 1.40
CA LYS A 89 31.11 -2.04 0.49
C LYS A 89 29.60 -1.87 0.76
N THR A 90 29.22 -1.43 1.95
CA THR A 90 27.83 -1.17 2.34
C THR A 90 27.49 0.32 2.44
N GLY A 91 28.34 1.22 1.94
CA GLY A 91 28.10 2.66 1.90
C GLY A 91 28.02 3.36 3.27
N SER A 92 28.53 2.72 4.33
CA SER A 92 28.31 3.11 5.74
C SER A 92 29.61 3.35 6.52
N CYS A 93 30.76 3.44 5.83
CA CYS A 93 32.05 3.70 6.45
C CYS A 93 32.17 5.18 6.85
N ILE A 94 32.10 5.46 8.16
CA ILE A 94 32.19 6.83 8.72
C ILE A 94 33.62 7.39 8.77
N TYR A 95 34.64 6.57 8.47
CA TYR A 95 36.05 6.93 8.60
C TYR A 95 36.70 7.40 7.28
N GLY A 96 35.96 7.39 6.17
CA GLY A 96 36.39 7.93 4.87
C GLY A 96 37.78 7.42 4.44
N GLU A 97 38.62 8.32 3.94
CA GLU A 97 39.99 8.01 3.50
C GLU A 97 40.97 7.70 4.65
N LYS A 98 40.59 7.97 5.91
CA LYS A 98 41.39 7.62 7.10
C LYS A 98 41.13 6.18 7.58
N CYS A 99 40.36 5.40 6.82
CA CYS A 99 40.07 4.01 7.16
C CYS A 99 41.33 3.13 7.08
N LEU A 100 41.56 2.32 8.12
CA LEU A 100 42.70 1.40 8.19
C LEU A 100 42.60 0.21 7.20
N PHE A 101 41.43 0.03 6.57
CA PHE A 101 41.09 -1.04 5.63
C PHE A 101 40.98 -0.50 4.20
N ARG A 102 41.33 -1.31 3.19
CA ARG A 102 41.41 -0.85 1.79
C ARG A 102 40.00 -0.64 1.20
N HIS A 103 39.78 0.49 0.54
CA HIS A 103 38.62 0.75 -0.29
C HIS A 103 39.06 0.50 -1.74
N ALA A 104 38.47 -0.49 -2.41
CA ALA A 104 38.84 -0.87 -3.77
C ALA A 104 37.59 -0.99 -4.62
N GLU A 105 37.58 -0.30 -5.75
CA GLU A 105 36.54 -0.37 -6.77
C GLU A 105 36.93 -1.50 -7.73
N GLU A 106 36.23 -2.63 -7.62
CA GLU A 106 36.17 -3.62 -8.70
C GLU A 106 34.70 -3.84 -9.04
N GLU A 107 34.44 -3.73 -10.34
CA GLU A 107 33.16 -3.83 -11.02
C GLU A 107 32.39 -5.07 -10.56
N SER A 108 31.28 -4.85 -9.86
CA SER A 108 30.34 -5.90 -9.48
C SER A 108 28.99 -5.66 -10.15
N THR A 109 28.66 -6.56 -11.07
CA THR A 109 27.29 -6.95 -11.37
C THR A 109 26.58 -7.35 -10.08
N ALA A 110 25.53 -6.61 -9.70
CA ALA A 110 24.59 -6.96 -8.64
C ALA A 110 23.18 -6.39 -8.98
N PRO A 111 22.11 -6.96 -8.41
CA PRO A 111 20.80 -7.06 -9.04
C PRO A 111 19.96 -5.78 -8.92
N VAL A 112 19.21 -5.50 -9.99
CA VAL A 112 18.23 -4.41 -10.10
C VAL A 112 17.01 -4.77 -9.24
N GLY A 113 17.00 -4.31 -8.00
CA GLY A 113 15.79 -4.18 -7.20
C GLY A 113 15.09 -2.88 -7.57
N ALA A 114 13.87 -2.98 -8.12
CA ALA A 114 13.02 -1.83 -8.43
C ALA A 114 12.43 -1.23 -7.15
N ASP A 115 13.04 -0.16 -6.65
CA ASP A 115 12.41 0.77 -5.70
C ASP A 115 12.06 2.07 -6.46
N ASP A 116 10.90 2.09 -7.12
CA ASP A 116 10.29 3.33 -7.63
C ASP A 116 9.51 4.01 -6.50
N ALA A 117 10.19 4.89 -5.77
CA ALA A 117 9.53 5.87 -4.92
C ALA A 117 8.93 6.99 -5.80
N PHE A 118 7.61 6.97 -5.96
CA PHE A 118 6.85 8.06 -6.57
C PHE A 118 6.97 9.33 -5.71
N GLU A 119 7.74 10.32 -6.17
CA GLU A 119 7.60 11.70 -5.70
C GLU A 119 6.38 12.35 -6.37
N ASP A 120 5.38 12.67 -5.57
CA ASP A 120 4.22 13.49 -5.96
C ASP A 120 4.68 14.95 -6.14
N LYS A 121 4.92 15.37 -7.38
CA LYS A 121 4.79 16.77 -7.77
C LYS A 121 3.36 16.99 -8.27
N PRO A 122 2.67 18.08 -7.87
CA PRO A 122 1.30 18.32 -8.30
C PRO A 122 1.29 18.57 -9.82
N LYS A 123 0.82 17.59 -10.59
CA LYS A 123 0.48 17.78 -12.01
C LYS A 123 -0.83 18.57 -12.10
N LYS A 124 -0.87 19.53 -13.03
CA LYS A 124 -1.97 20.47 -13.23
C LYS A 124 -3.06 19.95 -14.20
N ASP A 125 -2.90 18.74 -14.73
CA ASP A 125 -3.92 18.00 -15.46
C ASP A 125 -4.25 16.73 -14.66
N ASP A 126 -5.26 16.79 -13.80
CA ASP A 126 -5.87 15.56 -13.29
C ASP A 126 -6.79 15.07 -14.42
N ASP A 127 -6.50 13.91 -15.01
CA ASP A 127 -7.34 13.21 -16.00
C ASP A 127 -8.70 12.76 -15.40
N PHE A 128 -9.14 13.39 -14.30
CA PHE A 128 -10.34 13.15 -13.52
C PHE A 128 -10.67 11.66 -13.35
N THR A 129 -9.66 10.89 -12.95
CA THR A 129 -9.71 9.43 -12.85
C THR A 129 -9.81 8.98 -11.39
N ARG A 130 -10.63 7.96 -11.11
CA ARG A 130 -10.76 7.33 -9.79
C ARG A 130 -10.55 5.83 -9.87
N THR A 131 -10.15 5.22 -8.74
CA THR A 131 -10.09 3.76 -8.62
C THR A 131 -11.36 3.27 -7.90
N ILE A 132 -12.30 2.70 -8.63
CA ILE A 132 -13.60 2.23 -8.12
C ILE A 132 -13.77 0.76 -8.51
N ALA A 133 -14.17 -0.10 -7.56
CA ALA A 133 -14.43 -1.52 -7.82
C ALA A 133 -13.29 -2.29 -8.53
N GLY A 134 -12.03 -1.89 -8.29
CA GLY A 134 -10.84 -2.49 -8.91
C GLY A 134 -10.51 -1.98 -10.33
N ALA A 135 -11.24 -0.98 -10.84
CA ALA A 135 -11.06 -0.39 -12.15
C ALA A 135 -10.59 1.08 -12.07
N PHE A 136 -9.88 1.53 -13.09
CA PHE A 136 -9.60 2.95 -13.31
C PHE A 136 -10.72 3.55 -14.14
N VAL A 137 -11.49 4.43 -13.53
CA VAL A 137 -12.68 5.05 -14.10
C VAL A 137 -12.36 6.51 -14.37
N GLN A 138 -12.37 6.88 -15.63
CA GLN A 138 -12.23 8.26 -16.07
C GLN A 138 -13.61 8.88 -16.19
N PHE A 139 -13.74 10.10 -15.69
CA PHE A 139 -14.97 10.85 -15.72
C PHE A 139 -14.83 12.10 -16.59
N GLU A 140 -15.92 12.50 -17.20
CA GLU A 140 -16.05 13.75 -17.97
C GLU A 140 -17.16 14.64 -17.37
N ALA A 141 -17.48 15.74 -18.04
CA ALA A 141 -18.53 16.66 -17.62
C ALA A 141 -19.86 15.94 -17.30
N GLY A 142 -20.55 16.41 -16.27
CA GLY A 142 -21.77 15.81 -15.73
C GLY A 142 -21.51 14.54 -14.91
N ALA A 143 -20.29 14.35 -14.42
CA ALA A 143 -19.84 13.14 -13.73
C ALA A 143 -20.04 11.86 -14.56
N ARG A 144 -20.07 11.97 -15.89
CA ARG A 144 -20.29 10.83 -16.79
C ARG A 144 -19.05 9.95 -16.83
N VAL A 145 -19.24 8.63 -16.85
CA VAL A 145 -18.14 7.68 -17.12
C VAL A 145 -17.77 7.78 -18.59
N SER A 146 -16.55 8.25 -18.88
CA SER A 146 -16.03 8.31 -20.25
C SER A 146 -15.26 7.04 -20.62
N LYS A 147 -14.48 6.48 -19.69
CA LYS A 147 -13.66 5.29 -19.93
C LYS A 147 -13.44 4.46 -18.68
N ILE A 148 -13.57 3.13 -18.82
CA ILE A 148 -13.21 2.16 -17.77
C ILE A 148 -12.04 1.32 -18.27
N ARG A 149 -10.97 1.28 -17.47
CA ARG A 149 -9.78 0.45 -17.71
C ARG A 149 -9.56 -0.50 -16.54
N LEU A 150 -9.48 -1.78 -16.82
CA LEU A 150 -9.09 -2.80 -15.87
C LEU A 150 -7.57 -3.00 -15.87
N PRO A 151 -7.01 -3.54 -14.78
CA PRO A 151 -5.57 -3.80 -14.69
C PRO A 151 -5.06 -4.79 -15.73
N SER A 152 -5.93 -5.71 -16.14
CA SER A 152 -5.68 -6.68 -17.22
C SER A 152 -5.59 -6.03 -18.59
N ASP A 153 -6.06 -4.79 -18.74
CA ASP A 153 -6.05 -4.09 -20.02
C ASP A 153 -4.70 -3.44 -20.30
N PHE A 154 -3.87 -3.28 -19.27
CA PHE A 154 -2.58 -2.65 -19.43
C PHE A 154 -1.49 -3.67 -19.75
N SER A 155 -0.65 -3.32 -20.70
CA SER A 155 0.62 -4.00 -20.92
C SER A 155 1.75 -2.99 -21.03
N ALA A 156 2.98 -3.43 -20.76
CA ALA A 156 4.14 -2.58 -20.87
C ALA A 156 5.33 -3.32 -21.46
N VAL A 157 6.21 -2.56 -22.11
CA VAL A 157 7.42 -3.04 -22.75
C VAL A 157 8.58 -2.12 -22.39
N ARG A 158 9.70 -2.72 -22.03
CA ARG A 158 10.99 -2.04 -22.00
C ARG A 158 11.66 -2.19 -23.36
N ILE A 159 11.88 -1.07 -24.01
CA ILE A 159 12.68 -0.94 -25.22
C ILE A 159 14.11 -0.60 -24.80
N SER A 160 15.09 -1.37 -25.25
CA SER A 160 16.52 -1.12 -24.98
C SER A 160 17.31 -1.04 -26.29
N GLY A 161 18.50 -0.41 -26.21
CA GLY A 161 19.35 -0.19 -27.38
C GLY A 161 18.96 1.03 -28.21
N LEU A 162 18.22 1.99 -27.63
CA LEU A 162 17.90 3.24 -28.31
C LEU A 162 19.16 4.15 -28.36
N PRO A 163 19.33 4.95 -29.44
CA PRO A 163 20.36 5.98 -29.53
C PRO A 163 20.35 6.97 -28.34
N LEU A 164 21.54 7.48 -27.98
CA LEU A 164 21.82 8.26 -26.75
C LEU A 164 21.06 9.60 -26.58
N ASN A 165 20.28 10.06 -27.55
CA ASN A 165 19.48 11.29 -27.47
C ASN A 165 18.02 11.09 -27.90
N THR A 166 17.54 9.85 -27.82
CA THR A 166 16.15 9.54 -28.19
C THR A 166 15.20 10.21 -27.19
N SER A 167 14.20 10.97 -27.69
CA SER A 167 13.17 11.58 -26.84
C SER A 167 11.94 10.67 -26.72
N ALA A 168 11.11 10.94 -25.71
CA ALA A 168 9.82 10.25 -25.55
C ALA A 168 8.89 10.44 -26.78
N THR A 169 8.94 11.60 -27.43
CA THR A 169 8.19 11.88 -28.66
C THR A 169 8.67 11.03 -29.83
N SER A 170 9.98 10.86 -30.00
CA SER A 170 10.56 10.01 -31.04
C SER A 170 10.21 8.54 -30.85
N VAL A 171 10.20 8.03 -29.60
CA VAL A 171 9.73 6.67 -29.30
C VAL A 171 8.25 6.51 -29.65
N ARG A 172 7.42 7.50 -29.31
CA ARG A 172 5.99 7.51 -29.67
C ARG A 172 5.78 7.54 -31.19
N ASP A 173 6.59 8.29 -31.94
CA ASP A 173 6.54 8.32 -33.41
C ASP A 173 6.94 6.97 -34.00
N MET A 174 8.07 6.40 -33.55
CA MET A 174 8.53 5.08 -33.96
C MET A 174 7.43 4.02 -33.74
N LEU A 175 6.75 4.04 -32.59
CA LEU A 175 5.67 3.10 -32.31
C LEU A 175 4.44 3.38 -33.18
N THR A 176 4.14 4.65 -33.45
CA THR A 176 3.05 5.03 -34.36
C THR A 176 3.31 4.53 -35.79
N GLU A 177 4.56 4.61 -36.27
CA GLU A 177 4.97 4.04 -37.56
C GLU A 177 4.81 2.52 -37.61
N MET A 178 4.89 1.83 -36.47
CA MET A 178 4.59 0.40 -36.32
C MET A 178 3.09 0.09 -36.19
N GLY A 179 2.21 1.09 -36.27
CA GLY A 179 0.76 0.94 -36.05
C GLY A 179 0.36 0.81 -34.58
N LEU A 180 1.25 1.19 -33.65
CA LEU A 180 1.02 1.14 -32.20
C LEU A 180 0.89 2.56 -31.65
N HIS A 181 -0.35 3.01 -31.48
CA HIS A 181 -0.65 4.35 -30.95
C HIS A 181 -0.54 4.39 -29.42
N ILE A 182 0.28 5.31 -28.91
CA ILE A 182 0.46 5.57 -27.48
C ILE A 182 0.55 7.07 -27.20
N SER A 183 0.25 7.47 -25.95
CA SER A 183 0.50 8.83 -25.50
C SER A 183 1.97 9.02 -25.13
N VAL A 184 2.50 10.23 -25.35
CA VAL A 184 3.85 10.60 -24.87
C VAL A 184 3.94 10.50 -23.34
N ALA A 185 2.82 10.72 -22.64
CA ALA A 185 2.75 10.59 -21.18
C ALA A 185 2.95 9.14 -20.69
N ASP A 186 2.77 8.14 -21.56
CA ASP A 186 2.97 6.72 -21.25
C ASP A 186 4.37 6.21 -21.66
N VAL A 187 5.24 7.09 -22.16
CA VAL A 187 6.65 6.79 -22.46
C VAL A 187 7.54 7.35 -21.35
N HIS A 188 8.22 6.46 -20.65
CA HIS A 188 9.19 6.81 -19.63
C HIS A 188 10.61 6.48 -20.12
N MET A 189 11.42 7.51 -20.37
CA MET A 189 12.80 7.32 -20.82
C MET A 189 13.68 6.79 -19.68
N LEU A 190 14.54 5.83 -19.99
CA LEU A 190 15.49 5.19 -19.09
C LEU A 190 16.91 5.52 -19.57
N GLN A 191 17.77 5.91 -18.63
CA GLN A 191 19.19 6.09 -18.90
C GLN A 191 19.93 4.78 -18.62
N MET A 192 20.70 4.29 -19.59
CA MET A 192 21.48 3.06 -19.48
C MET A 192 22.95 3.36 -19.79
N GLU A 193 23.88 2.52 -19.33
CA GLU A 193 25.30 2.68 -19.65
C GLU A 193 25.51 2.60 -21.18
N GLY A 194 25.95 3.71 -21.78
CA GLY A 194 26.25 3.80 -23.21
C GLY A 194 25.05 3.77 -24.17
N SER A 195 23.80 3.72 -23.68
CA SER A 195 22.60 3.74 -24.52
C SER A 195 21.39 4.35 -23.81
N CYS A 196 20.31 4.60 -24.55
CA CYS A 196 19.03 4.98 -23.99
C CYS A 196 18.06 3.78 -24.05
N GLY A 197 17.08 3.77 -23.15
CA GLY A 197 15.95 2.85 -23.17
C GLY A 197 14.65 3.59 -22.92
N ALA A 198 13.53 2.92 -23.10
CA ALA A 198 12.22 3.46 -22.76
C ALA A 198 11.35 2.37 -22.15
N SER A 199 10.65 2.69 -21.07
CA SER A 199 9.52 1.89 -20.58
C SER A 199 8.24 2.49 -21.15
N VAL A 200 7.51 1.70 -21.92
CA VAL A 200 6.30 2.13 -22.61
C VAL A 200 5.12 1.36 -22.06
N ARG A 201 4.11 2.08 -21.58
CA ARG A 201 2.83 1.51 -21.13
C ARG A 201 1.77 1.73 -22.20
N SER A 202 0.84 0.79 -22.32
CA SER A 202 -0.34 0.90 -23.17
C SER A 202 -1.55 0.32 -22.43
N ASP A 203 -2.74 0.83 -22.73
CA ASP A 203 -4.03 0.29 -22.32
C ASP A 203 -4.60 -0.76 -23.29
N ASP A 204 -3.75 -1.29 -24.18
CA ASP A 204 -3.96 -2.51 -24.95
C ASP A 204 -3.24 -3.70 -24.28
N ALA A 205 -4.00 -4.70 -23.84
CA ALA A 205 -3.49 -5.91 -23.19
C ALA A 205 -2.54 -6.72 -24.08
N LEU A 206 -2.66 -6.55 -25.41
CA LEU A 206 -1.84 -7.25 -26.40
C LEU A 206 -0.64 -6.42 -26.88
N PHE A 207 -0.52 -5.15 -26.48
CA PHE A 207 0.54 -4.27 -26.95
C PHE A 207 1.93 -4.87 -26.73
N SER A 208 2.20 -5.44 -25.56
CA SER A 208 3.51 -6.06 -25.30
C SER A 208 3.83 -7.22 -26.24
N LYS A 209 2.86 -8.08 -26.53
CA LYS A 209 3.01 -9.21 -27.46
C LYS A 209 3.19 -8.73 -28.88
N LYS A 210 2.39 -7.75 -29.33
CA LYS A 210 2.48 -7.15 -30.67
C LYS A 210 3.84 -6.52 -30.91
N LEU A 211 4.29 -5.65 -30.01
CA LEU A 211 5.58 -4.96 -30.13
C LEU A 211 6.76 -5.95 -30.10
N CYS A 212 6.73 -6.91 -29.18
CA CYS A 212 7.81 -7.91 -29.11
C CYS A 212 7.86 -8.77 -30.38
N ALA A 213 6.72 -9.17 -30.95
CA ALA A 213 6.69 -9.92 -32.20
C ALA A 213 7.28 -9.13 -33.38
N ILE A 214 7.09 -7.81 -33.42
CA ILE A 214 7.68 -6.92 -34.45
C ILE A 214 9.19 -6.77 -34.24
N VAL A 215 9.64 -6.63 -33.00
CA VAL A 215 11.04 -6.28 -32.67
C VAL A 215 11.97 -7.49 -32.57
N GLN A 216 11.49 -8.63 -32.07
CA GLN A 216 12.28 -9.85 -31.83
C GLN A 216 13.06 -10.38 -33.05
N PRO A 217 12.57 -10.30 -34.30
CA PRO A 217 13.34 -10.70 -35.49
C PRO A 217 14.62 -9.87 -35.73
N GLY A 218 14.88 -8.84 -34.92
CA GLY A 218 16.05 -7.99 -34.99
C GLY A 218 15.78 -6.66 -35.69
N PHE A 219 14.75 -5.96 -35.24
CA PHE A 219 14.37 -4.65 -35.78
C PHE A 219 15.49 -3.63 -35.61
N ILE A 220 15.77 -2.89 -36.69
CA ILE A 220 16.78 -1.84 -36.74
C ILE A 220 16.05 -0.51 -36.82
N TRP A 221 16.33 0.38 -35.87
CA TRP A 221 15.81 1.73 -35.85
C TRP A 221 16.98 2.72 -35.80
N GLN A 222 16.98 3.69 -36.73
CA GLN A 222 18.08 4.66 -36.88
C GLN A 222 19.47 4.01 -36.93
N GLY A 223 19.60 2.86 -37.59
CA GLY A 223 20.86 2.13 -37.74
C GLY A 223 21.29 1.31 -36.51
N VAL A 224 20.50 1.28 -35.44
CA VAL A 224 20.79 0.51 -34.22
C VAL A 224 19.75 -0.60 -34.03
N LYS A 225 20.21 -1.78 -33.62
CA LYS A 225 19.32 -2.89 -33.27
C LYS A 225 18.69 -2.62 -31.90
N ILE A 226 17.37 -2.59 -31.85
CA ILE A 226 16.62 -2.41 -30.61
C ILE A 226 16.06 -3.74 -30.11
N TYR A 227 15.78 -3.81 -28.82
CA TYR A 227 15.18 -4.97 -28.18
C TYR A 227 13.93 -4.56 -27.42
N ALA A 228 12.91 -5.40 -27.45
CA ALA A 228 11.66 -5.21 -26.71
C ALA A 228 11.48 -6.37 -25.73
N THR A 229 11.39 -6.04 -24.45
CA THR A 229 11.17 -7.00 -23.38
C THR A 229 9.88 -6.65 -22.64
N PRO A 230 8.90 -7.56 -22.54
CA PRO A 230 7.71 -7.32 -21.73
C PRO A 230 8.09 -7.01 -20.28
N VAL A 231 7.44 -6.03 -19.67
CA VAL A 231 7.62 -5.68 -18.26
C VAL A 231 6.28 -5.50 -17.56
N ALA A 232 6.27 -5.55 -16.24
CA ALA A 232 5.06 -5.30 -15.48
C ALA A 232 4.59 -3.86 -15.75
N ALA A 233 3.32 -3.71 -16.15
CA ALA A 233 2.75 -2.38 -16.37
C ALA A 233 2.80 -1.57 -15.07
N PRO A 234 3.45 -0.39 -15.07
CA PRO A 234 3.45 0.47 -13.90
C PRO A 234 2.02 0.88 -13.55
N MET A 235 1.60 0.49 -12.35
CA MET A 235 0.29 0.80 -11.82
C MET A 235 0.40 1.93 -10.77
N PRO A 236 -0.58 2.85 -10.69
CA PRO A 236 -0.62 3.87 -9.64
C PRO A 236 -0.48 3.27 -8.23
N SER A 237 0.16 3.98 -7.31
CA SER A 237 0.55 3.45 -5.98
C SER A 237 -0.63 2.98 -5.09
N SER A 238 -1.85 3.48 -5.33
CA SER A 238 -3.09 3.04 -4.66
C SER A 238 -3.67 1.74 -5.22
N HIS A 239 -3.18 1.27 -6.37
CA HIS A 239 -3.83 0.24 -7.19
C HIS A 239 -3.75 -1.18 -6.61
N ASN A 240 -2.59 -1.55 -6.07
CA ASN A 240 -2.39 -2.88 -5.47
C ASN A 240 -2.93 -2.97 -4.04
N ALA A 241 -3.47 -1.87 -3.51
CA ALA A 241 -4.05 -1.86 -2.18
C ALA A 241 -5.30 -2.76 -2.19
N ARG A 242 -5.33 -3.73 -1.26
CA ARG A 242 -6.46 -4.65 -1.02
C ARG A 242 -6.75 -5.63 -2.16
N ARG A 243 -5.87 -5.77 -3.16
CA ARG A 243 -5.94 -6.86 -4.15
C ARG A 243 -5.08 -8.04 -3.71
N VAL A 244 -5.50 -9.25 -4.06
CA VAL A 244 -4.65 -10.42 -3.95
C VAL A 244 -3.85 -10.58 -5.24
N ASP A 245 -2.54 -10.50 -5.10
CA ASP A 245 -1.55 -10.73 -6.14
C ASP A 245 -1.08 -12.17 -6.08
N CYS A 246 -1.15 -12.86 -7.22
CA CYS A 246 -0.88 -14.28 -7.39
C CYS A 246 0.05 -14.55 -8.60
N LYS A 247 0.88 -13.58 -8.99
CA LYS A 247 1.87 -13.76 -10.07
C LYS A 247 3.17 -14.42 -9.62
N LYS A 248 3.32 -14.67 -8.32
CA LYS A 248 4.54 -15.18 -7.68
C LYS A 248 4.44 -16.69 -7.46
N VAL A 249 5.55 -17.39 -7.64
CA VAL A 249 5.72 -18.80 -7.27
C VAL A 249 6.96 -18.99 -6.40
N HIS A 250 6.88 -19.90 -5.43
CA HIS A 250 8.05 -20.44 -4.73
C HIS A 250 8.50 -21.72 -5.43
N ILE A 251 9.79 -21.81 -5.69
CA ILE A 251 10.42 -22.96 -6.31
C ILE A 251 11.42 -23.55 -5.34
N SER A 252 11.50 -24.88 -5.25
CA SER A 252 12.61 -25.52 -4.57
C SER A 252 13.00 -26.85 -5.20
N TRP A 253 14.28 -27.19 -5.11
CA TRP A 253 14.84 -28.47 -5.55
C TRP A 253 15.99 -28.89 -4.64
N HIS A 254 16.36 -30.18 -4.69
CA HIS A 254 17.45 -30.70 -3.85
C HIS A 254 18.84 -30.25 -4.34
N LYS A 255 19.71 -29.90 -3.40
CA LYS A 255 21.14 -29.71 -3.69
C LYS A 255 21.77 -31.05 -4.08
N ALA A 256 22.88 -30.98 -4.81
CA ALA A 256 23.69 -32.17 -5.08
C ALA A 256 24.24 -32.70 -3.75
N VAL A 257 24.06 -34.00 -3.52
CA VAL A 257 24.55 -34.71 -2.33
C VAL A 257 25.31 -35.95 -2.74
N ARG A 258 26.17 -36.47 -1.88
CA ARG A 258 26.89 -37.73 -2.08
C ARG A 258 26.79 -38.61 -0.83
N ASN A 259 27.02 -39.90 -1.02
CA ASN A 259 27.13 -40.85 0.09
C ASN A 259 28.60 -40.94 0.52
N VAL A 260 28.85 -41.10 1.82
CA VAL A 260 30.19 -41.30 2.38
C VAL A 260 30.17 -42.52 3.30
N TRP A 261 31.08 -43.45 3.10
CA TRP A 261 31.22 -44.64 3.94
C TRP A 261 32.43 -44.49 4.86
N LEU A 262 32.17 -44.59 6.17
CA LEU A 262 33.18 -44.53 7.21
C LEU A 262 33.44 -45.95 7.74
N ASN A 263 34.67 -46.41 7.63
CA ASN A 263 35.07 -47.74 8.08
C ASN A 263 35.84 -47.67 9.40
N PHE A 264 35.41 -48.46 10.38
CA PHE A 264 35.95 -48.55 11.72
C PHE A 264 36.38 -49.98 12.05
N GLY A 265 37.29 -50.11 13.01
CA GLY A 265 37.72 -51.40 13.53
C GLY A 265 36.83 -51.98 14.62
N THR A 266 35.98 -51.17 15.24
CA THR A 266 35.17 -51.55 16.39
C THR A 266 33.74 -51.01 16.25
N GLY A 267 32.77 -51.85 16.60
CA GLY A 267 31.35 -51.47 16.55
C GLY A 267 30.98 -50.38 17.54
N ASP A 268 31.67 -50.27 18.67
CA ASP A 268 31.43 -49.22 19.67
C ASP A 268 31.76 -47.83 19.13
N VAL A 269 32.90 -47.70 18.45
CA VAL A 269 33.31 -46.43 17.82
C VAL A 269 32.38 -46.10 16.65
N ALA A 270 32.04 -47.09 15.82
CA ALA A 270 31.11 -46.91 14.71
C ALA A 270 29.72 -46.43 15.18
N ARG A 271 29.13 -47.09 16.18
CA ARG A 271 27.84 -46.70 16.77
C ARG A 271 27.91 -45.29 17.38
N LYS A 272 28.99 -44.98 18.10
CA LYS A 272 29.19 -43.66 18.70
C LYS A 272 29.30 -42.56 17.64
N VAL A 273 30.04 -42.79 16.56
CA VAL A 273 30.16 -41.81 15.47
C VAL A 273 28.83 -41.63 14.74
N SER A 274 28.11 -42.71 14.44
CA SER A 274 26.77 -42.65 13.86
C SER A 274 25.80 -41.83 14.73
N ASP A 275 25.82 -42.04 16.05
CA ASP A 275 25.01 -41.28 17.01
C ASP A 275 25.40 -39.78 17.05
N LEU A 276 26.69 -39.45 17.03
CA LEU A 276 27.17 -38.07 17.04
C LEU A 276 26.78 -37.29 15.76
N PHE A 277 26.81 -37.94 14.59
CA PHE A 277 26.29 -37.36 13.35
C PHE A 277 24.76 -37.25 13.37
N SER A 278 24.06 -38.28 13.84
CA SER A 278 22.59 -38.29 13.94
C SER A 278 22.05 -37.20 14.86
N LYS A 279 22.75 -36.93 15.98
CA LYS A 279 22.46 -35.82 16.91
C LYS A 279 22.85 -34.46 16.35
N GLY A 280 23.63 -34.41 15.26
CA GLY A 280 24.11 -33.18 14.64
C GLY A 280 25.26 -32.50 15.40
N VAL A 281 25.95 -33.24 16.27
CA VAL A 281 27.16 -32.80 16.96
C VAL A 281 28.32 -32.71 15.97
N TYR A 282 28.47 -33.74 15.14
CA TYR A 282 29.36 -33.70 13.98
C TYR A 282 28.59 -33.19 12.75
N ARG A 283 29.20 -32.24 12.05
CA ARG A 283 28.61 -31.55 10.89
C ARG A 283 29.67 -31.42 9.83
N ILE A 284 29.32 -31.76 8.59
CA ILE A 284 30.23 -31.65 7.45
C ILE A 284 29.87 -30.34 6.74
N LEU A 285 30.84 -29.43 6.57
CA LEU A 285 30.63 -28.09 6.03
C LEU A 285 29.45 -27.35 6.71
N ASN A 286 29.38 -27.43 8.05
CA ASN A 286 28.28 -26.89 8.87
C ASN A 286 26.88 -27.46 8.60
N GLN A 287 26.74 -28.47 7.75
CA GLN A 287 25.48 -29.16 7.46
C GLN A 287 25.29 -30.39 8.35
N LYS A 288 24.06 -30.57 8.87
CA LYS A 288 23.65 -31.82 9.53
C LYS A 288 23.38 -32.88 8.46
N VAL A 289 24.23 -33.91 8.43
CA VAL A 289 24.09 -35.08 7.55
C VAL A 289 23.26 -36.16 8.22
N THR A 290 22.82 -37.14 7.44
CA THR A 290 22.08 -38.31 7.95
C THR A 290 23.07 -39.46 8.11
N ALA A 291 23.08 -40.13 9.25
CA ALA A 291 23.93 -41.29 9.48
C ALA A 291 23.07 -42.56 9.58
N GLY A 292 23.47 -43.60 8.85
CA GLY A 292 22.92 -44.94 8.96
C GLY A 292 23.44 -45.67 10.20
N GLU A 293 22.79 -46.78 10.53
CA GLU A 293 23.25 -47.66 11.61
C GLU A 293 24.65 -48.23 11.31
N ALA A 294 25.41 -48.49 12.37
CA ALA A 294 26.71 -49.15 12.23
C ALA A 294 26.47 -50.61 11.82
N THR A 295 26.92 -50.96 10.63
CA THR A 295 26.75 -52.31 10.06
C THR A 295 28.06 -53.06 10.09
N GLU A 296 28.00 -54.34 10.43
CA GLU A 296 29.15 -55.24 10.43
C GLU A 296 29.34 -55.83 9.02
N ALA A 297 30.47 -55.56 8.37
CA ALA A 297 30.80 -56.19 7.11
C ALA A 297 31.17 -57.67 7.34
N LYS A 298 30.35 -58.59 6.81
CA LYS A 298 30.68 -60.01 6.79
C LYS A 298 31.82 -60.25 5.80
N PRO A 299 32.95 -60.86 6.19
CA PRO A 299 34.02 -61.16 5.24
C PRO A 299 33.50 -62.16 4.20
N ALA A 300 33.69 -61.85 2.91
CA ALA A 300 33.54 -62.84 1.86
C ALA A 300 34.65 -63.89 2.04
N PHE A 301 34.28 -65.14 2.30
CA PHE A 301 35.21 -66.26 2.43
C PHE A 301 35.88 -66.51 1.07
N HIS A 302 37.14 -66.10 0.90
CA HIS A 302 37.97 -66.57 -0.21
C HIS A 302 38.91 -67.68 0.29
N PRO A 303 38.86 -68.91 -0.28
CA PRO A 303 39.57 -70.08 0.26
C PRO A 303 41.11 -70.01 0.28
N TRP A 304 41.73 -69.03 -0.38
CA TRP A 304 43.18 -69.02 -0.68
C TRP A 304 43.95 -67.82 -0.11
N SER A 305 43.42 -67.12 0.90
CA SER A 305 44.19 -66.11 1.64
C SER A 305 43.86 -66.12 3.13
N PRO A 306 44.80 -66.48 4.01
CA PRO A 306 44.62 -66.36 5.45
C PRO A 306 44.92 -64.92 5.90
N SER A 307 44.29 -63.91 5.29
CA SER A 307 44.23 -62.58 5.90
C SER A 307 42.98 -62.51 6.75
N LYS A 308 43.14 -62.59 8.08
CA LYS A 308 42.12 -62.18 9.04
C LYS A 308 41.83 -60.68 8.82
N ASN A 309 40.99 -60.34 7.86
CA ASN A 309 40.46 -58.99 7.76
C ASN A 309 39.61 -58.76 8.99
N SER A 310 40.07 -57.88 9.88
CA SER A 310 39.34 -57.47 11.07
C SER A 310 37.97 -57.00 10.63
N VAL A 311 36.92 -57.56 11.22
CA VAL A 311 35.53 -57.13 11.12
C VAL A 311 35.45 -55.61 10.90
N ALA A 312 35.13 -55.19 9.67
CA ALA A 312 35.03 -53.78 9.33
C ALA A 312 33.61 -53.33 9.66
N TRP A 313 33.49 -52.36 10.56
CA TRP A 313 32.22 -51.72 10.87
C TRP A 313 32.05 -50.50 10.00
N THR A 314 30.97 -50.42 9.24
CA THR A 314 30.71 -49.32 8.31
C THR A 314 29.55 -48.47 8.78
N VAL A 315 29.73 -47.15 8.74
CA VAL A 315 28.67 -46.16 8.90
C VAL A 315 28.51 -45.41 7.58
N MET A 316 27.33 -45.49 6.98
CA MET A 316 27.00 -44.74 5.78
C MET A 316 26.42 -43.39 6.17
N LEU A 317 27.05 -42.31 5.71
CA LEU A 317 26.51 -40.96 5.76
C LEU A 317 25.82 -40.65 4.44
N THR A 318 24.57 -40.20 4.50
CA THR A 318 23.79 -39.72 3.36
C THR A 318 23.49 -38.23 3.50
N GLU A 319 23.09 -37.57 2.41
CA GLU A 319 22.87 -36.12 2.37
C GLU A 319 24.13 -35.28 2.68
N VAL A 320 25.31 -35.82 2.37
CA VAL A 320 26.59 -35.09 2.48
C VAL A 320 26.68 -34.12 1.29
N PRO A 321 27.04 -32.84 1.48
CA PRO A 321 27.15 -31.89 0.37
C PRO A 321 28.05 -32.42 -0.75
N ALA A 322 27.65 -32.26 -2.01
CA ALA A 322 28.46 -32.70 -3.14
C ALA A 322 29.78 -31.94 -3.30
N THR A 323 29.99 -30.83 -2.60
CA THR A 323 31.30 -30.15 -2.54
C THR A 323 32.22 -30.74 -1.48
N ALA A 324 31.71 -31.59 -0.59
CA ALA A 324 32.49 -32.12 0.53
C ALA A 324 33.55 -33.12 0.05
N GLU A 325 34.78 -32.86 0.47
CA GLU A 325 35.93 -33.72 0.25
C GLU A 325 36.22 -34.59 1.47
N LYS A 326 37.15 -35.53 1.32
CA LYS A 326 37.58 -36.41 2.40
C LYS A 326 38.14 -35.64 3.60
N SER A 327 38.81 -34.51 3.36
CA SER A 327 39.32 -33.57 4.38
C SER A 327 38.18 -33.03 5.25
N ASP A 328 37.10 -32.54 4.64
CA ASP A 328 35.96 -31.97 5.36
C ASP A 328 35.29 -32.98 6.30
N VAL A 329 35.22 -34.24 5.87
CA VAL A 329 34.69 -35.34 6.69
C VAL A 329 35.60 -35.63 7.88
N LEU A 330 36.93 -35.59 7.69
CA LEU A 330 37.91 -35.79 8.76
C LEU A 330 37.90 -34.63 9.76
N GLU A 331 37.76 -33.40 9.29
CA GLU A 331 37.67 -32.20 10.13
C GLU A 331 36.38 -32.19 10.96
N ALA A 332 35.27 -32.69 10.40
CA ALA A 332 34.01 -32.83 11.13
C ALA A 332 34.12 -33.77 12.36
N ILE A 333 35.03 -34.74 12.33
CA ILE A 333 35.26 -35.69 13.42
C ILE A 333 36.37 -35.15 14.33
N THR A 334 35.96 -34.31 15.28
CA THR A 334 36.89 -33.54 16.13
C THR A 334 37.64 -34.37 17.18
N GLN A 335 37.16 -35.57 17.52
CA GLN A 335 37.81 -36.43 18.51
C GLN A 335 38.68 -37.48 17.82
N GLU A 336 39.98 -37.48 18.11
CA GLU A 336 40.95 -38.37 17.47
C GLU A 336 40.61 -39.87 17.65
N ARG A 337 40.17 -40.25 18.84
CA ARG A 337 39.68 -41.62 19.16
C ARG A 337 38.49 -42.08 18.30
N ASN A 338 37.78 -41.15 17.65
CA ASN A 338 36.62 -41.44 16.81
C ASN A 338 36.98 -41.43 15.32
N ARG A 339 38.25 -41.28 14.95
CA ARG A 339 38.65 -41.22 13.53
C ARG A 339 38.45 -42.56 12.83
N PRO A 340 37.84 -42.57 11.63
CA PRO A 340 37.69 -43.77 10.82
C PRO A 340 39.05 -44.23 10.28
N ARG A 341 39.19 -45.54 10.07
CA ARG A 341 40.37 -46.14 9.43
C ARG A 341 40.41 -45.83 7.94
N HIS A 342 39.25 -45.80 7.31
CA HIS A 342 39.09 -45.50 5.90
C HIS A 342 37.81 -44.69 5.68
N ILE A 343 37.87 -43.76 4.72
CA ILE A 343 36.73 -42.96 4.27
C ILE A 343 36.67 -43.13 2.77
N GLU A 344 35.53 -43.65 2.32
CA GLU A 344 35.18 -43.76 0.91
C GLU A 344 34.11 -42.71 0.60
N VAL A 345 34.37 -41.88 -0.40
CA VAL A 345 33.47 -40.80 -0.83
C VAL A 345 32.85 -41.21 -2.15
N GLY A 346 31.53 -41.37 -2.17
CA GLY A 346 30.77 -41.70 -3.36
C GLY A 346 30.62 -40.54 -4.34
N LEU A 347 30.16 -40.86 -5.55
CA LEU A 347 29.84 -39.86 -6.55
C LEU A 347 28.63 -39.00 -6.11
N PRO A 348 28.58 -37.71 -6.52
CA PRO A 348 27.41 -36.87 -6.36
C PRO A 348 26.16 -37.45 -7.02
N SER A 349 25.00 -37.09 -6.48
CA SER A 349 23.68 -37.42 -7.03
C SER A 349 23.52 -36.83 -8.44
N TYR A 350 24.07 -35.64 -8.70
CA TYR A 350 24.26 -35.06 -10.02
C TYR A 350 25.54 -34.21 -10.06
N SER A 351 26.13 -34.08 -11.24
CA SER A 351 27.40 -33.35 -11.48
C SER A 351 27.22 -31.89 -11.95
N VAL A 352 25.99 -31.49 -12.26
CA VAL A 352 25.67 -30.12 -12.67
C VAL A 352 25.92 -29.16 -11.50
N ASP A 353 26.69 -28.10 -11.74
CA ASP A 353 26.95 -27.08 -10.73
C ASP A 353 25.69 -26.26 -10.40
N ALA A 354 25.74 -25.48 -9.31
CA ALA A 354 24.59 -24.74 -8.81
C ALA A 354 24.08 -23.66 -9.79
N GLU A 355 24.95 -23.03 -10.57
CA GLU A 355 24.59 -21.98 -11.51
C GLU A 355 23.93 -22.56 -12.76
N GLN A 356 24.48 -23.66 -13.28
CA GLN A 356 23.90 -24.41 -14.37
C GLN A 356 22.52 -24.96 -13.99
N ALA A 357 22.39 -25.59 -12.81
CA ALA A 357 21.12 -26.08 -12.31
C ALA A 357 20.09 -24.94 -12.20
N THR A 358 20.49 -23.80 -11.65
CA THR A 358 19.66 -22.60 -11.56
C THR A 358 19.20 -22.10 -12.94
N THR A 359 20.10 -22.10 -13.93
CA THR A 359 19.81 -21.69 -15.30
C THR A 359 18.82 -22.64 -15.98
N LEU A 360 18.97 -23.95 -15.78
CA LEU A 360 18.03 -24.96 -16.29
C LEU A 360 16.64 -24.79 -15.67
N ILE A 361 16.55 -24.55 -14.35
CA ILE A 361 15.26 -24.30 -13.69
C ILE A 361 14.62 -22.99 -14.17
N ARG A 362 15.41 -21.92 -14.32
CA ARG A 362 14.92 -20.67 -14.91
C ARG A 362 14.38 -20.88 -16.32
N SER A 363 15.07 -21.68 -17.14
CA SER A 363 14.64 -22.04 -18.50
C SER A 363 13.27 -22.74 -18.52
N LEU A 364 13.03 -23.69 -17.60
CA LEU A 364 11.72 -24.34 -17.45
C LEU A 364 10.60 -23.33 -17.18
N LEU A 365 10.85 -22.33 -16.34
CA LEU A 365 9.86 -21.29 -16.03
C LEU A 365 9.64 -20.35 -17.22
N THR A 366 10.71 -19.92 -17.90
CA THR A 366 10.60 -19.04 -19.07
C THR A 366 9.90 -19.70 -20.26
N ASN A 367 9.92 -21.04 -20.34
CA ASN A 367 9.15 -21.79 -21.33
C ASN A 367 7.63 -21.76 -21.05
N ILE A 368 7.22 -21.56 -19.79
CA ILE A 368 5.81 -21.35 -19.45
C ILE A 368 5.39 -19.94 -19.84
N GLY A 369 6.17 -18.93 -19.45
CA GLY A 369 5.88 -17.54 -19.72
C GLY A 369 6.97 -16.57 -19.26
N PRO A 370 6.87 -15.28 -19.65
CA PRO A 370 7.86 -14.28 -19.30
C PRO A 370 7.88 -13.97 -17.80
N LEU A 371 9.09 -13.85 -17.25
CA LEU A 371 9.34 -13.56 -15.84
C LEU A 371 9.62 -12.06 -15.64
N GLU A 372 8.98 -11.47 -14.63
CA GLU A 372 9.33 -10.16 -14.10
C GLU A 372 10.66 -10.21 -13.36
N TYR A 373 10.84 -11.23 -12.51
CA TYR A 373 12.10 -11.51 -11.85
C TYR A 373 12.22 -12.98 -11.44
N PHE A 374 13.45 -13.42 -11.21
CA PHE A 374 13.81 -14.73 -10.68
C PHE A 374 14.99 -14.58 -9.72
N GLU A 375 14.80 -14.96 -8.47
CA GLU A 375 15.79 -14.79 -7.41
C GLU A 375 16.01 -16.12 -6.67
N VAL A 376 17.27 -16.49 -6.45
CA VAL A 376 17.64 -17.68 -5.68
C VAL A 376 18.08 -17.25 -4.29
N THR A 377 17.44 -17.82 -3.26
CA THR A 377 17.85 -17.62 -1.87
C THR A 377 18.95 -18.62 -1.54
N LEU A 378 20.19 -18.13 -1.45
CA LEU A 378 21.35 -18.94 -1.09
C LEU A 378 21.39 -19.19 0.43
N GLU A 379 20.68 -20.21 0.89
CA GLU A 379 20.86 -20.74 2.25
C GLU A 379 22.02 -21.76 2.23
N THR A 380 23.18 -21.40 2.81
CA THR A 380 24.39 -22.25 2.82
C THR A 380 24.13 -23.63 3.44
N ASN A 381 23.38 -23.68 4.54
CA ASN A 381 23.15 -24.90 5.32
C ASN A 381 21.85 -25.66 4.99
N ALA A 382 21.07 -25.21 4.00
CA ALA A 382 19.80 -25.85 3.63
C ALA A 382 20.02 -27.03 2.66
N ARG A 383 19.23 -28.10 2.82
CA ARG A 383 19.24 -29.29 1.93
C ARG A 383 18.67 -29.02 0.54
N ARG A 384 17.78 -28.04 0.45
CA ARG A 384 17.12 -27.63 -0.79
C ARG A 384 17.55 -26.22 -1.16
N VAL A 385 17.72 -25.98 -2.44
CA VAL A 385 17.79 -24.63 -2.99
C VAL A 385 16.37 -24.09 -3.05
N LYS A 386 16.18 -22.84 -2.63
CA LYS A 386 14.91 -22.13 -2.74
C LYS A 386 15.08 -20.99 -3.72
N ALA A 387 14.10 -20.81 -4.58
CA ALA A 387 14.03 -19.67 -5.48
C ALA A 387 12.61 -19.09 -5.46
N THR A 388 12.52 -17.82 -5.79
CA THR A 388 11.27 -17.12 -6.03
C THR A 388 11.26 -16.64 -7.46
N ALA A 389 10.16 -16.88 -8.16
CA ALA A 389 9.92 -16.29 -9.47
C ALA A 389 8.63 -15.51 -9.46
N ARG A 390 8.57 -14.45 -10.25
CA ARG A 390 7.35 -13.72 -10.52
C ARG A 390 7.14 -13.65 -12.02
N PHE A 391 5.97 -14.08 -12.48
CA PHE A 391 5.56 -13.99 -13.86
C PHE A 391 4.94 -12.62 -14.15
N LEU A 392 4.94 -12.21 -15.42
CA LEU A 392 4.17 -11.03 -15.83
C LEU A 392 2.67 -11.30 -15.78
N ASP A 393 2.26 -12.53 -16.08
CA ASP A 393 0.86 -12.96 -16.12
C ASP A 393 0.54 -13.96 -15.01
N GLU A 394 -0.61 -13.79 -14.38
CA GLU A 394 -1.12 -14.73 -13.36
C GLU A 394 -1.35 -16.13 -13.95
N ALA A 395 -1.82 -16.19 -15.20
CA ALA A 395 -2.07 -17.46 -15.87
C ALA A 395 -0.80 -18.31 -16.00
N ASP A 396 0.36 -17.67 -16.21
CA ASP A 396 1.64 -18.36 -16.36
C ASP A 396 2.17 -18.86 -15.02
N ALA A 397 2.04 -18.07 -13.96
CA ALA A 397 2.34 -18.52 -12.60
C ALA A 397 1.53 -19.77 -12.23
N ARG A 398 0.23 -19.76 -12.54
CA ARG A 398 -0.66 -20.91 -12.30
C ARG A 398 -0.22 -22.13 -13.11
N ARG A 399 -0.01 -21.99 -14.43
CA ARG A 399 0.48 -23.08 -15.27
C ARG A 399 1.82 -23.63 -14.79
N ALA A 400 2.73 -22.77 -14.32
CA ALA A 400 3.99 -23.21 -13.77
C ALA A 400 3.79 -24.09 -12.53
N ALA A 401 2.87 -23.74 -11.63
CA ALA A 401 2.55 -24.58 -10.47
C ALA A 401 1.82 -25.89 -10.86
N GLU A 402 0.97 -25.86 -11.87
CA GLU A 402 0.23 -27.05 -12.34
C GLU A 402 1.11 -28.03 -13.13
N GLU A 403 2.01 -27.53 -13.98
CA GLU A 403 2.79 -28.33 -14.94
C GLU A 403 4.18 -28.70 -14.41
N LEU A 404 4.78 -27.90 -13.52
CA LEU A 404 6.15 -28.09 -13.06
C LEU A 404 6.25 -28.62 -11.62
N ASP A 405 5.20 -28.51 -10.80
CA ASP A 405 5.22 -29.11 -9.46
C ASP A 405 5.32 -30.64 -9.57
N LYS A 406 6.23 -31.22 -8.78
CA LYS A 406 6.57 -32.65 -8.79
C LYS A 406 7.12 -33.17 -10.12
N LYS A 407 7.50 -32.31 -11.06
CA LYS A 407 8.18 -32.70 -12.30
C LYS A 407 9.61 -33.15 -12.02
N GLU A 408 10.10 -34.13 -12.78
CA GLU A 408 11.49 -34.59 -12.67
C GLU A 408 12.47 -33.48 -13.05
N LEU A 409 13.60 -33.40 -12.35
CA LEU A 409 14.65 -32.44 -12.70
C LEU A 409 15.33 -32.86 -14.01
N PRO A 410 15.60 -31.93 -14.95
CA PRO A 410 16.27 -32.24 -16.22
C PRO A 410 17.65 -32.89 -16.06
N PHE A 411 18.30 -32.64 -14.92
CA PHE A 411 19.64 -33.11 -14.58
C PHE A 411 19.63 -34.19 -13.49
N HIS A 412 18.47 -34.62 -13.00
CA HIS A 412 18.37 -35.66 -11.96
C HIS A 412 16.99 -36.35 -11.96
N HIS A 413 16.92 -37.54 -12.57
CA HIS A 413 15.69 -38.30 -12.76
C HIS A 413 14.96 -38.72 -11.48
N ASN A 414 15.66 -38.86 -10.35
CA ASN A 414 15.04 -39.27 -9.08
C ASN A 414 14.64 -38.11 -8.17
N ALA A 415 14.88 -36.86 -8.59
CA ALA A 415 14.56 -35.68 -7.81
C ALA A 415 13.45 -34.91 -8.50
N ARG A 416 12.61 -34.27 -7.69
CA ARG A 416 11.46 -33.54 -8.15
C ARG A 416 11.60 -32.06 -7.83
N LEU A 417 11.16 -31.24 -8.77
CA LEU A 417 10.95 -29.82 -8.56
C LEU A 417 9.69 -29.63 -7.71
N THR A 418 9.71 -28.66 -6.81
CA THR A 418 8.50 -28.21 -6.12
C THR A 418 8.21 -26.80 -6.58
N VAL A 419 6.99 -26.55 -7.05
CA VAL A 419 6.53 -25.23 -7.52
C VAL A 419 5.19 -24.93 -6.86
N GLN A 420 5.14 -23.87 -6.08
CA GLN A 420 3.95 -23.50 -5.32
C GLN A 420 3.54 -22.07 -5.62
N MET A 421 2.24 -21.87 -5.86
CA MET A 421 1.66 -20.53 -6.00
C MET A 421 1.81 -19.74 -4.71
N VAL A 422 2.10 -18.44 -4.84
CA VAL A 422 2.19 -17.51 -3.71
C VAL A 422 1.17 -16.40 -3.91
N TYR A 423 0.30 -16.26 -2.92
CA TYR A 423 -0.73 -15.25 -2.85
C TYR A 423 -0.31 -14.19 -1.85
N SER A 424 -0.42 -12.92 -2.22
CA SER A 424 -0.11 -11.81 -1.32
C SER A 424 -1.10 -10.68 -1.44
N ALA A 425 -1.41 -10.00 -0.33
CA ALA A 425 -2.25 -8.81 -0.34
C ALA A 425 -1.56 -7.69 0.44
N LYS A 426 -1.64 -6.46 -0.09
CA LYS A 426 -1.01 -5.26 0.48
C LYS A 426 -2.08 -4.27 0.93
N PHE A 427 -1.89 -3.62 2.07
CA PHE A 427 -2.83 -2.65 2.62
C PHE A 427 -2.08 -1.37 3.00
N LYS A 428 -2.55 -0.22 2.53
CA LYS A 428 -2.10 1.08 3.01
C LYS A 428 -3.09 1.56 4.07
N THR A 429 -2.60 1.89 5.25
CA THR A 429 -3.41 2.42 6.34
C THR A 429 -2.69 3.56 7.06
N GLY A 430 -3.43 4.45 7.71
CA GLY A 430 -2.85 5.50 8.55
C GLY A 430 -2.08 4.90 9.72
N THR A 431 -0.92 5.47 10.05
CA THR A 431 -0.07 4.98 11.15
C THR A 431 -0.81 5.02 12.49
N ASN A 432 -1.62 6.06 12.73
CA ASN A 432 -2.50 6.17 13.89
C ASN A 432 -3.54 5.04 13.96
N ILE A 433 -4.20 4.74 12.83
CA ILE A 433 -5.18 3.65 12.73
C ILE A 433 -4.50 2.31 13.01
N TYR A 434 -3.36 2.04 12.36
CA TYR A 434 -2.59 0.81 12.60
C TYR A 434 -2.23 0.65 14.08
N ASN A 435 -1.71 1.71 14.72
CA ASN A 435 -1.32 1.66 16.12
C ASN A 435 -2.52 1.34 17.02
N ALA A 436 -3.68 1.95 16.76
CA ALA A 436 -4.90 1.71 17.52
C ALA A 436 -5.42 0.26 17.38
N VAL A 437 -5.35 -0.32 16.18
CA VAL A 437 -5.86 -1.68 15.92
C VAL A 437 -4.80 -2.78 16.06
N CYS A 438 -3.53 -2.44 16.27
CA CYS A 438 -2.43 -3.40 16.44
C CYS A 438 -2.73 -4.48 17.49
N PRO A 439 -3.33 -4.17 18.67
CA PRO A 439 -3.75 -5.18 19.64
C PRO A 439 -4.73 -6.22 19.11
N ARG A 440 -5.54 -5.90 18.08
CA ARG A 440 -6.44 -6.85 17.39
C ARG A 440 -5.72 -7.66 16.32
N ILE A 441 -4.71 -7.09 15.67
CA ILE A 441 -3.92 -7.76 14.63
C ILE A 441 -2.97 -8.82 15.22
N LEU A 442 -2.32 -8.53 16.36
CA LEU A 442 -1.30 -9.42 16.94
C LEU A 442 -1.81 -10.84 17.28
N PRO A 443 -3.01 -11.03 17.86
CA PRO A 443 -3.59 -12.37 18.04
C PRO A 443 -3.83 -13.08 16.71
N GLN A 444 -4.40 -12.37 15.72
CA GLN A 444 -4.66 -12.93 14.38
C GLN A 444 -3.37 -13.33 13.68
N GLN A 445 -2.29 -12.57 13.86
CA GLN A 445 -0.97 -12.92 13.33
C GLN A 445 -0.49 -14.29 13.82
N LYS A 446 -0.81 -14.71 15.05
CA LYS A 446 -0.45 -16.05 15.54
C LYS A 446 -1.23 -17.15 14.81
N ILE A 447 -2.52 -16.91 14.54
CA ILE A 447 -3.39 -17.82 13.78
C ILE A 447 -2.94 -17.89 12.32
N TRP A 448 -2.61 -16.76 11.72
CA TRP A 448 -2.08 -16.71 10.35
C TRP A 448 -0.76 -17.47 10.24
N ARG A 449 0.15 -17.35 11.21
CA ARG A 449 1.41 -18.10 11.23
C ARG A 449 1.20 -19.62 11.27
N SER A 450 0.23 -20.13 12.03
CA SER A 450 -0.05 -21.58 12.05
C SER A 450 -0.62 -22.10 10.72
N LYS A 451 -1.18 -21.21 9.90
CA LYS A 451 -1.62 -21.48 8.51
C LYS A 451 -0.55 -21.15 7.46
N ASN A 452 0.72 -20.97 7.85
CA ASN A 452 1.83 -20.58 6.96
C ASN A 452 1.62 -19.23 6.24
N ILE A 453 0.88 -18.30 6.84
CA ILE A 453 0.74 -16.93 6.34
C ILE A 453 1.71 -16.00 7.06
N ALA A 454 2.56 -15.34 6.28
CA ALA A 454 3.48 -14.31 6.74
C ALA A 454 2.79 -12.94 6.71
N PHE A 455 2.70 -12.28 7.86
CA PHE A 455 2.29 -10.88 7.98
C PHE A 455 3.50 -9.98 8.28
N LYS A 456 3.64 -8.89 7.52
CA LYS A 456 4.66 -7.85 7.70
C LYS A 456 4.03 -6.47 7.69
N ALA A 457 4.44 -5.61 8.61
CA ALA A 457 4.05 -4.21 8.65
C ALA A 457 5.30 -3.34 8.43
N TYR A 458 5.34 -2.63 7.31
CA TYR A 458 6.42 -1.75 6.93
C TYR A 458 6.07 -0.31 7.27
N ASN A 459 7.05 0.43 7.79
CA ASN A 459 6.94 1.89 7.86
C ASN A 459 6.93 2.44 6.42
N SER A 460 6.12 3.48 6.17
CA SER A 460 6.20 4.18 4.90
C SER A 460 7.56 4.86 4.76
N ALA A 461 8.08 4.92 3.53
CA ALA A 461 9.24 5.74 3.16
C ALA A 461 8.93 7.25 3.19
N ASP A 462 7.66 7.63 3.39
CA ASP A 462 7.21 9.00 3.63
C ASP A 462 7.97 9.63 4.81
N PRO A 463 8.64 10.79 4.63
CA PRO A 463 9.31 11.52 5.70
C PRO A 463 8.42 11.82 6.92
N LEU A 464 7.10 11.95 6.71
CA LEU A 464 6.12 12.22 7.76
C LEU A 464 5.57 10.96 8.41
N GLN A 465 5.94 9.77 7.91
CA GLN A 465 5.52 8.45 8.40
C GLN A 465 4.01 8.33 8.65
N ARG A 466 3.19 9.01 7.84
CA ARG A 466 1.73 9.09 8.06
C ARG A 466 1.00 7.78 7.80
N PHE A 467 1.62 6.91 7.00
CA PHE A 467 1.04 5.65 6.57
C PHE A 467 1.95 4.46 6.89
N ARG A 468 1.33 3.28 6.97
CA ARG A 468 2.01 1.98 7.00
C ARG A 468 1.52 1.11 5.85
N LEU A 469 2.45 0.34 5.30
CA LEU A 469 2.17 -0.70 4.32
C LEU A 469 2.14 -2.05 5.03
N LEU A 470 0.98 -2.69 5.08
CA LEU A 470 0.83 -4.03 5.62
C LEU A 470 0.84 -5.03 4.47
N LYS A 471 1.47 -6.19 4.65
CA LYS A 471 1.51 -7.26 3.67
C LYS A 471 1.20 -8.59 4.34
N ILE A 472 0.26 -9.33 3.79
CA ILE A 472 0.07 -10.77 4.05
C ILE A 472 0.56 -11.55 2.82
N GLU A 473 1.20 -12.70 3.04
CA GLU A 473 1.71 -13.57 1.99
C GLU A 473 1.62 -15.04 2.43
N GLY A 474 1.23 -15.94 1.54
CA GLY A 474 1.12 -17.38 1.83
C GLY A 474 0.82 -18.21 0.58
N GLU A 475 0.83 -19.53 0.73
CA GLU A 475 0.72 -20.49 -0.39
C GLU A 475 -0.70 -21.05 -0.58
N SER A 476 -1.60 -20.79 0.39
CA SER A 476 -3.02 -21.18 0.33
C SER A 476 -3.89 -19.99 -0.08
N ALA A 477 -4.55 -20.09 -1.24
CA ALA A 477 -5.48 -19.08 -1.72
C ALA A 477 -6.63 -18.84 -0.72
N VAL A 478 -7.20 -19.92 -0.18
CA VAL A 478 -8.36 -19.89 0.71
C VAL A 478 -7.99 -19.18 2.02
N ASP A 479 -6.87 -19.54 2.62
CA ASP A 479 -6.46 -18.94 3.89
C ASP A 479 -6.04 -17.47 3.72
N ILE A 480 -5.45 -17.10 2.57
CA ILE A 480 -5.09 -15.69 2.29
C ILE A 480 -6.33 -14.83 2.09
N VAL A 481 -7.38 -15.33 1.42
CA VAL A 481 -8.65 -14.59 1.30
C VAL A 481 -9.32 -14.41 2.66
N ALA A 482 -9.32 -15.43 3.51
CA ALA A 482 -9.84 -15.33 4.87
C ALA A 482 -9.05 -14.31 5.71
N ALA A 483 -7.72 -14.41 5.73
CA ALA A 483 -6.85 -13.47 6.45
C ALA A 483 -6.96 -12.04 5.92
N LYS A 484 -7.14 -11.86 4.61
CA LYS A 484 -7.44 -10.57 3.98
C LYS A 484 -8.74 -9.99 4.51
N ALA A 485 -9.84 -10.75 4.48
CA ALA A 485 -11.14 -10.29 4.93
C ALA A 485 -11.14 -9.91 6.42
N GLU A 486 -10.46 -10.71 7.26
CA GLU A 486 -10.25 -10.41 8.67
C GLU A 486 -9.48 -9.09 8.86
N LEU A 487 -8.37 -8.91 8.14
CA LEU A 487 -7.58 -7.68 8.22
C LEU A 487 -8.35 -6.47 7.69
N GLU A 488 -9.13 -6.61 6.62
CA GLU A 488 -10.01 -5.56 6.10
C GLU A 488 -11.07 -5.16 7.12
N SER A 489 -11.69 -6.12 7.79
CA SER A 489 -12.65 -5.86 8.86
C SER A 489 -12.03 -5.10 10.03
N ILE A 490 -10.83 -5.49 10.48
CA ILE A 490 -10.09 -4.78 11.53
C ILE A 490 -9.75 -3.34 11.09
N LEU A 491 -9.26 -3.16 9.86
CA LEU A 491 -8.87 -1.86 9.30
C LEU A 491 -10.06 -0.99 8.89
N ALA A 492 -11.25 -1.58 8.72
CA ALA A 492 -12.48 -0.84 8.54
C ALA A 492 -12.90 -0.16 9.84
N GLY A 493 -12.54 -0.68 11.01
CA GLY A 493 -13.03 -0.15 12.27
C GLY A 493 -14.52 -0.42 12.49
N VAL A 494 -15.05 0.01 13.62
CA VAL A 494 -16.43 -0.27 14.03
C VAL A 494 -17.26 1.00 13.81
N VAL A 495 -18.37 0.89 13.08
CA VAL A 495 -19.36 1.97 12.96
C VAL A 495 -20.15 2.02 14.25
N MET A 496 -20.20 3.19 14.88
CA MET A 496 -20.88 3.40 16.15
C MET A 496 -22.39 3.38 15.95
N ARG A 497 -23.07 2.47 16.65
CA ARG A 497 -24.53 2.33 16.62
C ARG A 497 -25.11 2.18 18.02
N GLU A 498 -26.36 2.60 18.18
CA GLU A 498 -27.20 2.34 19.35
C GLU A 498 -28.57 1.87 18.85
N ASN A 499 -29.01 0.68 19.27
CA ASN A 499 -30.27 0.05 18.82
C ASN A 499 -30.42 0.05 17.28
N ASP A 500 -29.38 -0.40 16.56
CA ASP A 500 -29.26 -0.38 15.09
C ASP A 500 -29.28 1.01 14.40
N THR A 501 -29.37 2.10 15.17
CA THR A 501 -29.29 3.47 14.66
C THR A 501 -27.85 3.96 14.72
N VAL A 502 -27.36 4.60 13.65
CA VAL A 502 -26.00 5.16 13.61
C VAL A 502 -25.91 6.33 14.58
N LEU A 503 -24.87 6.33 15.44
CA LEU A 503 -24.62 7.42 16.37
C LEU A 503 -24.08 8.63 15.60
N TRP A 504 -24.94 9.61 15.38
CA TRP A 504 -24.62 10.86 14.70
C TRP A 504 -25.47 12.01 15.20
N ASP A 505 -24.86 13.18 15.31
CA ASP A 505 -25.53 14.45 15.59
C ASP A 505 -25.15 15.47 14.49
N PRO A 506 -26.09 16.28 13.96
CA PRO A 506 -25.79 17.28 12.93
C PRO A 506 -24.66 18.25 13.29
N SER A 507 -24.47 18.58 14.58
CA SER A 507 -23.37 19.44 15.04
C SER A 507 -21.99 18.86 14.74
N LEU A 508 -21.88 17.53 14.53
CA LEU A 508 -20.67 16.86 14.09
C LEU A 508 -20.27 17.22 12.66
N LYS A 509 -21.11 17.87 11.84
CA LYS A 509 -20.61 18.41 10.56
C LYS A 509 -19.54 19.48 10.76
N ALA A 510 -19.61 20.23 11.86
CA ALA A 510 -18.66 21.28 12.22
C ALA A 510 -17.63 20.81 13.29
N ASN A 511 -16.58 21.60 13.53
CA ASN A 511 -15.59 21.33 14.58
C ASN A 511 -16.01 21.95 15.93
N GLY A 512 -17.28 21.78 16.31
CA GLY A 512 -17.88 22.37 17.51
C GLY A 512 -17.51 21.68 18.83
N LYS A 513 -18.22 22.03 19.90
CA LYS A 513 -17.99 21.51 21.27
C LYS A 513 -18.04 19.99 21.34
N LEU A 514 -19.06 19.37 20.74
CA LEU A 514 -19.20 17.92 20.68
C LEU A 514 -17.99 17.25 20.02
N TYR A 515 -17.44 17.83 18.94
CA TYR A 515 -16.23 17.29 18.31
C TYR A 515 -15.00 17.36 19.23
N GLN A 516 -14.84 18.45 19.99
CA GLN A 516 -13.75 18.57 20.97
C GLN A 516 -13.92 17.58 22.14
N ALA A 517 -15.16 17.32 22.56
CA ALA A 517 -15.47 16.28 23.54
C ALA A 517 -15.10 14.88 23.01
N ILE A 518 -15.43 14.56 21.76
CA ILE A 518 -15.02 13.32 21.09
C ILE A 518 -13.49 13.21 21.02
N LYS A 519 -12.75 14.29 20.74
CA LYS A 519 -11.28 14.28 20.74
C LYS A 519 -10.67 14.10 22.13
N THR A 520 -11.40 14.46 23.18
CA THR A 520 -10.99 14.18 24.55
C THR A 520 -11.23 12.71 24.90
N LEU A 521 -12.41 12.19 24.54
CA LEU A 521 -12.76 10.77 24.67
C LEU A 521 -11.79 9.85 23.91
N GLU A 522 -11.36 10.25 22.71
CA GLU A 522 -10.37 9.52 21.91
C GLU A 522 -9.09 9.23 22.72
N ARG A 523 -8.60 10.23 23.48
CA ARG A 523 -7.42 10.10 24.35
C ARG A 523 -7.72 9.26 25.59
N GLU A 524 -8.86 9.46 26.23
CA GLU A 524 -9.26 8.72 27.45
C GLU A 524 -9.44 7.22 27.19
N CYS A 525 -10.14 6.88 26.11
CA CYS A 525 -10.42 5.50 25.76
C CYS A 525 -9.27 4.83 25.00
N SER A 526 -8.19 5.55 24.68
CA SER A 526 -7.06 5.06 23.86
C SER A 526 -7.53 4.43 22.54
N VAL A 527 -8.49 5.09 21.89
CA VAL A 527 -9.02 4.71 20.58
C VAL A 527 -8.67 5.79 19.56
N VAL A 528 -8.94 5.53 18.29
CA VAL A 528 -8.97 6.55 17.24
C VAL A 528 -10.41 6.67 16.76
N ILE A 529 -10.92 7.90 16.69
CA ILE A 529 -12.30 8.17 16.25
C ILE A 529 -12.24 8.99 14.98
N LEU A 530 -12.64 8.36 13.88
CA LEU A 530 -12.84 9.03 12.61
C LEU A 530 -14.29 9.41 12.45
N ARG A 531 -14.49 10.64 12.03
CA ARG A 531 -15.80 11.18 11.69
C ARG A 531 -15.93 11.21 10.17
N ASP A 532 -16.84 10.41 9.64
CA ASP A 532 -17.21 10.45 8.22
C ASP A 532 -18.41 11.40 8.05
N ARG A 533 -18.12 12.62 7.61
CA ARG A 533 -19.14 13.66 7.43
C ARG A 533 -20.09 13.36 6.26
N GLY A 534 -19.61 12.67 5.23
CA GLY A 534 -20.42 12.33 4.06
C GLY A 534 -21.45 11.28 4.41
N LYS A 535 -21.02 10.22 5.11
CA LYS A 535 -21.92 9.14 5.55
C LYS A 535 -22.66 9.44 6.84
N SER A 536 -22.38 10.57 7.48
CA SER A 536 -22.91 10.91 8.80
C SER A 536 -22.70 9.77 9.80
N GLU A 537 -21.49 9.22 9.86
CA GLU A 537 -21.14 8.12 10.78
C GLU A 537 -19.87 8.42 11.58
N LEU A 538 -19.83 7.90 12.80
CA LEU A 538 -18.60 7.82 13.61
C LEU A 538 -18.03 6.41 13.55
N ARG A 539 -16.73 6.32 13.28
CA ARG A 539 -16.00 5.06 13.12
C ARG A 539 -14.84 4.99 14.11
N VAL A 540 -14.83 3.96 14.93
CA VAL A 540 -13.87 3.80 16.03
C VAL A 540 -12.89 2.67 15.73
N PHE A 541 -11.63 2.93 16.05
CA PHE A 541 -10.51 2.03 15.89
C PHE A 541 -9.79 1.87 17.22
N GLY A 542 -9.56 0.64 17.66
CA GLY A 542 -8.96 0.37 18.96
C GLY A 542 -8.99 -1.12 19.28
N ALA A 543 -8.56 -1.47 20.49
CA ALA A 543 -8.86 -2.78 21.05
C ALA A 543 -10.38 -2.98 21.22
N GLN A 544 -10.85 -4.23 21.16
CA GLN A 544 -12.28 -4.55 21.20
C GLN A 544 -12.99 -3.93 22.42
N GLN A 545 -12.43 -4.17 23.62
CA GLN A 545 -12.96 -3.65 24.89
C GLN A 545 -12.95 -2.11 24.94
N CYS A 546 -11.92 -1.47 24.38
CA CYS A 546 -11.84 -0.01 24.31
C CYS A 546 -12.89 0.58 23.36
N CYS A 547 -13.18 -0.10 22.24
CA CYS A 547 -14.23 0.32 21.31
C CYS A 547 -15.62 0.22 21.96
N GLU A 548 -15.90 -0.85 22.69
CA GLU A 548 -17.15 -1.04 23.43
C GLU A 548 -17.33 0.05 24.51
N GLY A 549 -16.27 0.34 25.28
CA GLY A 549 -16.28 1.43 26.25
C GLY A 549 -16.46 2.81 25.61
N ALA A 550 -15.81 3.06 24.47
CA ALA A 550 -15.97 4.30 23.72
C ALA A 550 -17.39 4.46 23.16
N GLN A 551 -18.02 3.37 22.70
CA GLN A 551 -19.38 3.40 22.15
C GLN A 551 -20.40 3.87 23.19
N LEU A 552 -20.36 3.31 24.41
CA LEU A 552 -21.26 3.72 25.50
C LEU A 552 -21.10 5.21 25.85
N ARG A 553 -19.85 5.68 25.93
CA ARG A 553 -19.55 7.07 26.26
C ARG A 553 -19.90 8.03 25.11
N LEU A 554 -19.73 7.60 23.86
CA LEU A 554 -20.16 8.36 22.69
C LEU A 554 -21.67 8.48 22.60
N ALA A 555 -22.40 7.39 22.86
CA ALA A 555 -23.85 7.40 22.90
C ALA A 555 -24.35 8.41 23.93
N GLU A 556 -23.80 8.38 25.15
CA GLU A 556 -24.19 9.33 26.19
C GLU A 556 -23.84 10.78 25.84
N LEU A 557 -22.66 11.05 25.28
CA LEU A 557 -22.28 12.40 24.84
C LEU A 557 -23.22 12.94 23.76
N ILE A 558 -23.55 12.11 22.76
CA ILE A 558 -24.45 12.49 21.68
C ILE A 558 -25.86 12.69 22.25
N ARG A 559 -26.35 11.79 23.10
CA ARG A 559 -27.66 11.91 23.75
C ARG A 559 -27.78 13.20 24.56
N LEU A 560 -26.75 13.56 25.35
CA LEU A 560 -26.71 14.79 26.13
C LEU A 560 -26.69 16.04 25.23
N GLU A 561 -25.93 16.02 24.14
CA GLU A 561 -25.93 17.11 23.15
C GLU A 561 -27.32 17.22 22.49
N SER A 562 -27.88 16.11 22.00
CA SER A 562 -29.20 16.08 21.34
C SER A 562 -30.35 16.49 22.28
N LEU A 563 -30.24 16.21 23.59
CA LEU A 563 -31.16 16.72 24.62
C LEU A 563 -30.99 18.22 24.86
N SER A 564 -29.78 18.74 24.71
CA SER A 564 -29.46 20.17 24.83
C SER A 564 -29.87 20.96 23.56
N THR A 565 -30.02 20.29 22.42
CA THR A 565 -30.45 20.83 21.12
C THR A 565 -31.84 20.35 20.72
N SER A 566 -32.80 20.31 21.67
CA SER A 566 -34.17 19.81 21.43
C SER A 566 -34.72 20.32 20.10
N THR A 567 -34.96 19.38 19.18
CA THR A 567 -35.40 19.71 17.84
C THR A 567 -36.91 19.49 17.76
N ARG A 568 -37.66 20.54 17.43
CA ARG A 568 -39.12 20.52 17.37
C ARG A 568 -39.57 20.95 15.97
N ALA A 569 -40.58 20.28 15.43
CA ALA A 569 -41.07 20.54 14.08
C ALA A 569 -42.43 21.22 14.10
N ILE A 570 -42.60 22.24 13.27
CA ILE A 570 -43.88 22.88 12.96
C ILE A 570 -44.31 22.35 11.60
N GLU A 571 -45.37 21.54 11.58
CA GLU A 571 -45.97 21.05 10.34
C GLU A 571 -46.73 22.19 9.64
N LEU A 572 -46.49 22.35 8.34
CA LEU A 572 -47.01 23.45 7.54
C LEU A 572 -48.18 22.97 6.68
N GLN A 573 -49.29 23.69 6.79
CA GLN A 573 -50.38 23.66 5.82
C GLN A 573 -49.98 24.43 4.54
N SER A 574 -50.72 24.24 3.45
CA SER A 574 -50.37 24.81 2.13
C SER A 574 -50.14 26.34 2.13
N HIS A 575 -50.90 27.08 2.93
CA HIS A 575 -50.77 28.53 3.04
C HIS A 575 -49.57 28.97 3.91
N GLU A 576 -49.26 28.22 4.96
CA GLU A 576 -48.09 28.45 5.82
C GLU A 576 -46.78 28.10 5.11
N PHE A 577 -46.82 27.07 4.26
CA PHE A 577 -45.72 26.73 3.36
C PHE A 577 -45.45 27.85 2.36
N PHE A 578 -46.50 28.38 1.73
CA PHE A 578 -46.37 29.50 0.80
C PHE A 578 -45.81 30.75 1.50
N TRP A 579 -46.32 31.08 2.69
CA TRP A 579 -45.77 32.15 3.53
C TRP A 579 -44.29 31.93 3.87
N ALA A 580 -43.91 30.71 4.25
CA ALA A 580 -42.54 30.37 4.59
C ALA A 580 -41.58 30.55 3.40
N CYS A 581 -42.01 30.16 2.20
CA CYS A 581 -41.29 30.39 0.94
C CYS A 581 -41.14 31.87 0.57
N HIS A 582 -42.14 32.71 0.88
CA HIS A 582 -42.16 34.14 0.59
C HIS A 582 -41.63 35.00 1.75
N GLY A 583 -40.50 34.61 2.33
CA GLY A 583 -39.80 35.39 3.35
C GLY A 583 -40.24 35.15 4.80
N GLY A 584 -41.31 34.37 5.03
CA GLY A 584 -41.74 34.00 6.38
C GLY A 584 -40.69 33.20 7.16
N PHE A 585 -40.03 32.22 6.50
CA PHE A 585 -38.94 31.46 7.12
C PHE A 585 -37.75 32.36 7.47
N ARG A 586 -37.45 33.36 6.63
CA ARG A 586 -36.38 34.33 6.89
C ARG A 586 -36.63 35.14 8.16
N LYS A 587 -37.89 35.49 8.47
CA LYS A 587 -38.24 36.16 9.73
C LYS A 587 -37.92 35.29 10.96
N ILE A 588 -38.19 33.99 10.86
CA ILE A 588 -37.86 33.01 11.92
C ILE A 588 -36.34 32.87 12.07
N ALA A 589 -35.63 32.65 10.97
CA ALA A 589 -34.18 32.47 10.97
C ALA A 589 -33.43 33.73 11.44
N ALA A 590 -33.89 34.93 11.06
CA ALA A 590 -33.30 36.20 11.52
C ALA A 590 -33.48 36.41 13.03
N ARG A 591 -34.58 35.92 13.62
CA ARG A 591 -34.86 36.09 15.04
C ARG A 591 -34.14 35.07 15.93
N LEU A 592 -34.08 33.81 15.50
CA LEU A 592 -33.52 32.71 16.27
C LEU A 592 -32.02 32.48 16.02
N GLY A 593 -31.52 32.90 14.86
CA GLY A 593 -30.20 32.56 14.34
C GLY A 593 -30.31 31.53 13.21
N PRO A 594 -29.50 31.64 12.14
CA PRO A 594 -29.57 30.77 10.97
C PRO A 594 -29.21 29.31 11.28
N ASP A 595 -28.51 29.05 12.37
CA ASP A 595 -28.14 27.72 12.87
C ASP A 595 -29.25 27.04 13.70
N LYS A 596 -30.31 27.77 14.06
CA LYS A 596 -31.39 27.28 14.94
C LYS A 596 -32.69 26.93 14.23
N ALA A 597 -32.86 27.30 12.96
CA ALA A 597 -34.08 27.02 12.21
C ALA A 597 -33.73 26.44 10.84
N SER A 598 -34.41 25.38 10.42
CA SER A 598 -34.24 24.77 9.09
C SER A 598 -35.59 24.49 8.44
N PHE A 599 -35.64 24.56 7.11
CA PHE A 599 -36.88 24.41 6.35
C PHE A 599 -36.89 23.08 5.59
N ASP A 600 -37.68 22.11 6.07
CA ASP A 600 -37.84 20.81 5.43
C ASP A 600 -38.99 20.84 4.41
N ILE A 601 -38.60 21.13 3.17
CA ILE A 601 -39.48 21.13 2.00
C ILE A 601 -39.63 19.73 1.37
N ILE A 602 -39.03 18.69 1.95
CA ILE A 602 -39.05 17.32 1.40
C ILE A 602 -40.17 16.53 2.04
N SER A 603 -40.28 16.58 3.37
CA SER A 603 -41.31 15.86 4.13
C SER A 603 -42.73 16.18 3.67
N THR A 604 -43.64 15.23 3.86
CA THR A 604 -45.08 15.40 3.68
C THR A 604 -45.76 15.00 5.00
N PRO A 605 -46.30 15.95 5.78
CA PRO A 605 -46.39 17.39 5.49
C PRO A 605 -45.04 18.12 5.51
N LYS A 606 -44.96 19.26 4.80
CA LYS A 606 -43.80 20.17 4.79
C LYS A 606 -43.63 20.74 6.19
N LYS A 607 -42.41 21.02 6.66
CA LYS A 607 -42.22 21.45 8.06
C LYS A 607 -41.05 22.40 8.26
N ILE A 608 -41.15 23.27 9.27
CA ILE A 608 -40.03 24.07 9.79
C ILE A 608 -39.51 23.39 11.04
N VAL A 609 -38.20 23.16 11.11
CA VAL A 609 -37.55 22.42 12.19
C VAL A 609 -36.70 23.40 13.01
N ILE A 610 -37.08 23.60 14.27
CA ILE A 610 -36.41 24.50 15.21
C ILE A 610 -35.51 23.67 16.14
N SER A 611 -34.26 24.05 16.23
CA SER A 611 -33.22 23.42 17.06
C SER A 611 -32.84 24.37 18.20
N GLY A 612 -33.29 24.08 19.42
CA GLY A 612 -33.07 24.96 20.57
C GLY A 612 -33.97 24.65 21.77
N PRO A 613 -33.88 25.44 22.86
CA PRO A 613 -34.83 25.38 23.97
C PRO A 613 -36.27 25.62 23.51
N LEU A 614 -37.25 25.19 24.32
CA LEU A 614 -38.69 25.38 24.06
C LEU A 614 -39.04 26.84 23.73
N GLU A 615 -38.34 27.80 24.33
CA GLU A 615 -38.49 29.23 24.09
C GLU A 615 -38.28 29.61 22.61
N ASP A 616 -37.29 29.00 21.93
CA ASP A 616 -37.01 29.27 20.52
C ASP A 616 -38.15 28.72 19.62
N TYR A 617 -38.75 27.60 20.00
CA TYR A 617 -39.91 27.03 19.32
C TYR A 617 -41.16 27.88 19.50
N ASP A 618 -41.40 28.39 20.71
CA ASP A 618 -42.54 29.27 21.01
C ASP A 618 -42.42 30.60 20.27
N VAL A 619 -41.19 31.14 20.12
CA VAL A 619 -40.91 32.33 19.29
C VAL A 619 -41.17 32.06 17.81
N ALA A 620 -40.75 30.91 17.26
CA ALA A 620 -41.04 30.55 15.87
C ALA A 620 -42.55 30.49 15.58
N LEU A 621 -43.33 29.88 16.49
CA LEU A 621 -44.79 29.84 16.41
C LEU A 621 -45.41 31.24 16.48
N ALA A 622 -44.95 32.08 17.40
CA ALA A 622 -45.46 33.44 17.54
C ALA A 622 -45.23 34.30 16.27
N ILE A 623 -44.09 34.10 15.58
CA ILE A 623 -43.79 34.75 14.29
C ILE A 623 -44.73 34.23 13.19
N MET A 624 -44.99 32.92 13.12
CA MET A 624 -45.88 32.31 12.14
C MET A 624 -47.33 32.78 12.28
N GLU A 625 -47.82 32.91 13.50
CA GLU A 625 -49.20 33.33 13.79
C GLU A 625 -49.38 34.86 13.76
N GLY A 626 -48.32 35.61 13.42
CA GLY A 626 -48.35 37.07 13.37
C GLY A 626 -48.51 37.74 14.74
N ARG A 627 -48.23 37.01 15.84
CA ARG A 627 -48.34 37.49 17.23
C ARG A 627 -47.11 38.28 17.69
N ASP A 628 -46.00 38.19 16.95
CA ASP A 628 -44.78 38.96 17.19
C ASP A 628 -44.46 39.84 15.97
N GLN A 629 -44.61 41.16 16.11
CA GLN A 629 -44.21 42.11 15.08
C GLN A 629 -42.70 42.37 15.20
N VAL A 630 -41.90 41.54 14.53
CA VAL A 630 -40.50 41.90 14.29
C VAL A 630 -40.50 43.15 13.41
N THR A 631 -39.97 44.24 13.96
CA THR A 631 -39.75 45.48 13.22
C THR A 631 -38.92 45.12 11.98
N GLU A 632 -39.49 45.34 10.80
CA GLU A 632 -38.76 45.19 9.54
C GLU A 632 -37.45 46.00 9.66
N PRO A 633 -36.26 45.40 9.49
CA PRO A 633 -35.07 46.18 9.27
C PRO A 633 -35.31 46.94 7.95
N GLU A 634 -35.51 48.26 8.04
CA GLU A 634 -35.47 49.13 6.88
C GLU A 634 -34.05 49.08 6.30
N GLU A 635 -33.77 48.10 5.45
CA GLU A 635 -32.65 48.18 4.53
C GLU A 635 -33.10 48.97 3.31
N GLN A 636 -32.60 50.20 3.25
CA GLN A 636 -32.60 51.05 2.07
C GLN A 636 -32.03 50.25 0.90
N SER A 637 -32.91 49.94 -0.05
CA SER A 637 -32.55 49.37 -1.34
C SER A 637 -31.63 50.32 -2.09
N LYS A 638 -30.33 49.99 -2.12
CA LYS A 638 -29.48 50.40 -3.23
C LYS A 638 -29.85 49.53 -4.44
N PRO A 639 -30.22 50.12 -5.58
CA PRO A 639 -30.50 49.37 -6.80
C PRO A 639 -29.15 49.05 -7.47
N ASP A 640 -28.46 47.98 -7.07
CA ASP A 640 -27.40 47.41 -7.91
C ASP A 640 -26.91 45.99 -7.56
N ASP A 641 -27.67 45.18 -6.82
CA ASP A 641 -27.39 43.73 -6.81
C ASP A 641 -28.72 42.98 -6.90
N ALA A 642 -29.02 42.46 -8.09
CA ALA A 642 -30.19 41.61 -8.29
C ALA A 642 -30.01 40.36 -7.43
N THR A 643 -30.80 40.24 -6.36
CA THR A 643 -30.86 39.04 -5.51
C THR A 643 -31.09 37.82 -6.41
N GLN A 644 -30.07 36.97 -6.57
CA GLN A 644 -30.13 35.86 -7.51
C GLN A 644 -30.94 34.70 -6.89
N GLU A 645 -32.06 34.36 -7.52
CA GLU A 645 -32.94 33.26 -7.09
C GLU A 645 -32.31 31.89 -7.42
N CYS A 646 -32.46 30.95 -6.49
CA CYS A 646 -32.02 29.57 -6.65
C CYS A 646 -32.87 28.86 -7.71
N SER A 647 -32.19 28.20 -8.65
CA SER A 647 -32.80 27.50 -9.79
C SER A 647 -33.63 26.28 -9.42
N VAL A 648 -33.56 25.80 -8.17
CA VAL A 648 -34.25 24.59 -7.69
C VAL A 648 -35.39 24.92 -6.74
N CYS A 649 -35.15 25.76 -5.72
CA CYS A 649 -36.16 26.09 -4.73
C CYS A 649 -36.90 27.41 -5.03
N TRP A 650 -36.44 28.17 -6.03
CA TRP A 650 -37.03 29.46 -6.46
C TRP A 650 -37.16 30.49 -5.32
N THR A 651 -36.25 30.40 -4.35
CA THR A 651 -36.06 31.39 -3.28
C THR A 651 -34.74 32.10 -3.47
N GLU A 652 -34.49 33.20 -2.76
CA GLU A 652 -33.16 33.80 -2.70
C GLU A 652 -32.13 32.74 -2.28
N ALA A 653 -31.01 32.66 -3.01
CA ALA A 653 -30.07 31.57 -2.86
C ALA A 653 -29.25 31.71 -1.55
N GLU A 654 -29.42 30.74 -0.66
CA GLU A 654 -28.64 30.62 0.57
C GLU A 654 -27.29 29.97 0.27
N THR A 655 -26.18 30.62 0.66
CA THR A 655 -24.81 30.24 0.23
C THR A 655 -24.74 30.04 -1.29
N PRO A 656 -24.95 31.12 -2.07
CA PRO A 656 -25.15 31.03 -3.51
C PRO A 656 -23.91 30.47 -4.19
N ILE A 657 -24.11 29.43 -4.99
CA ILE A 657 -23.12 28.97 -5.95
C ILE A 657 -23.57 29.35 -7.35
N LYS A 658 -22.63 29.61 -8.24
CA LYS A 658 -22.91 29.93 -9.64
C LYS A 658 -22.20 28.93 -10.53
N THR A 659 -22.97 28.25 -11.35
CA THR A 659 -22.45 27.30 -12.34
C THR A 659 -21.91 28.03 -13.56
N SER A 660 -21.06 27.37 -14.34
CA SER A 660 -20.52 27.87 -15.61
C SER A 660 -21.57 28.34 -16.62
N CYS A 661 -22.77 27.72 -16.62
CA CYS A 661 -23.90 28.15 -17.47
C CYS A 661 -24.62 29.41 -16.95
N GLY A 662 -24.19 29.97 -15.83
CA GLY A 662 -24.67 31.24 -15.27
C GLY A 662 -25.80 31.11 -14.26
N HIS A 663 -26.34 29.90 -14.05
CA HIS A 663 -27.43 29.64 -13.12
C HIS A 663 -26.96 29.50 -11.67
N VAL A 664 -27.77 30.03 -10.76
CA VAL A 664 -27.50 30.07 -9.32
C VAL A 664 -28.28 29.01 -8.57
N TYR A 665 -27.65 28.44 -7.54
CA TYR A 665 -28.23 27.46 -6.64
C TYR A 665 -27.87 27.78 -5.19
N CYS A 666 -28.71 27.35 -4.24
CA CYS A 666 -28.23 27.12 -2.88
C CYS A 666 -27.23 25.95 -2.92
N LEU A 667 -26.18 25.99 -2.10
CA LEU A 667 -25.18 24.91 -1.99
C LEU A 667 -25.84 23.53 -1.81
N GLU A 668 -26.77 23.40 -0.87
CA GLU A 668 -27.48 22.13 -0.61
C GLU A 668 -28.39 21.70 -1.77
N CYS A 669 -29.03 22.66 -2.44
CA CYS A 669 -29.88 22.36 -3.60
C CYS A 669 -29.05 21.84 -4.78
N PHE A 670 -27.86 22.40 -4.99
CA PHE A 670 -26.93 21.91 -6.00
C PHE A 670 -26.39 20.53 -5.65
N GLU A 671 -25.93 20.32 -4.41
CA GLU A 671 -25.44 19.01 -3.95
C GLU A 671 -26.51 17.93 -4.16
N ARG A 672 -27.76 18.21 -3.76
CA ARG A 672 -28.88 17.28 -3.94
C ARG A 672 -29.22 17.04 -5.41
N SER A 673 -29.15 18.07 -6.24
CA SER A 673 -29.35 17.95 -7.70
C SER A 673 -28.30 17.04 -8.34
N CYS A 674 -27.02 17.22 -7.99
CA CYS A 674 -25.92 16.38 -8.44
C CYS A 674 -26.07 14.92 -8.00
N MET A 675 -26.56 14.71 -6.77
CA MET A 675 -26.76 13.40 -6.17
C MET A 675 -27.84 12.57 -6.88
N MET A 676 -28.89 13.21 -7.40
CA MET A 676 -29.94 12.52 -8.14
C MET A 676 -29.50 12.19 -9.56
N GLY A 677 -28.91 13.18 -10.25
CA GLY A 677 -28.58 13.06 -11.68
C GLY A 677 -29.84 12.86 -12.55
N ASP A 678 -29.75 13.19 -13.83
CA ASP A 678 -30.83 12.84 -14.75
C ASP A 678 -30.70 11.36 -15.15
N MET A 679 -31.69 10.55 -14.76
CA MET A 679 -31.77 9.13 -15.10
C MET A 679 -32.66 8.84 -16.31
N THR A 680 -33.32 9.87 -16.86
CA THR A 680 -34.27 9.73 -17.98
C THR A 680 -33.56 9.54 -19.32
N THR A 681 -32.31 10.02 -19.43
CA THR A 681 -31.44 9.82 -20.59
C THR A 681 -30.61 8.53 -20.47
N ALA A 682 -30.12 8.03 -21.61
CA ALA A 682 -29.40 6.76 -21.74
C ALA A 682 -28.14 6.61 -20.85
N ALA A 683 -27.62 7.69 -20.24
CA ALA A 683 -26.50 7.67 -19.30
C ALA A 683 -26.77 8.52 -18.04
N PHE A 684 -26.12 8.20 -16.90
CA PHE A 684 -26.11 9.09 -15.74
C PHE A 684 -25.42 10.40 -16.12
N VAL A 685 -26.09 11.53 -15.93
CA VAL A 685 -25.51 12.85 -16.19
C VAL A 685 -26.04 13.89 -15.21
N VAL A 686 -25.15 14.73 -14.70
CA VAL A 686 -25.53 15.91 -13.90
C VAL A 686 -25.82 17.08 -14.83
N LEU A 687 -27.07 17.53 -14.83
CA LEU A 687 -27.56 18.62 -15.67
C LEU A 687 -27.96 19.84 -14.84
N CYS A 688 -27.86 21.01 -15.46
CA CYS A 688 -28.39 22.24 -14.95
C CYS A 688 -29.93 22.24 -15.03
N HIS A 689 -30.56 22.50 -13.89
CA HIS A 689 -32.02 22.67 -13.74
C HIS A 689 -32.47 24.13 -13.84
N GLY A 690 -31.58 25.03 -14.26
CA GLY A 690 -31.90 26.44 -14.51
C GLY A 690 -33.04 26.63 -15.51
N ASN A 691 -33.62 27.83 -15.55
CA ASN A 691 -34.74 28.18 -16.44
C ASN A 691 -35.94 27.24 -16.28
N GLN A 692 -36.35 26.96 -15.04
CA GLN A 692 -37.48 26.07 -14.73
C GLN A 692 -37.29 24.65 -15.31
N GLY A 693 -36.06 24.15 -15.30
CA GLY A 693 -35.71 22.84 -15.84
C GLY A 693 -35.37 22.80 -17.34
N ASN A 694 -35.42 23.93 -18.05
CA ASN A 694 -35.16 23.99 -19.49
C ASN A 694 -33.71 24.26 -19.87
N CYS A 695 -32.82 24.59 -18.91
CA CYS A 695 -31.42 24.83 -19.23
C CYS A 695 -30.74 23.59 -19.80
N GLY A 696 -30.76 22.47 -19.06
CA GLY A 696 -30.20 21.19 -19.53
C GLY A 696 -28.70 21.19 -19.82
N SER A 697 -27.97 22.27 -19.47
CA SER A 697 -26.52 22.35 -19.68
C SER A 697 -25.82 21.31 -18.80
N ILE A 698 -24.84 20.61 -19.37
CA ILE A 698 -24.04 19.63 -18.62
C ILE A 698 -23.15 20.39 -17.64
N ILE A 699 -23.23 20.03 -16.35
CA ILE A 699 -22.40 20.67 -15.31
C ILE A 699 -20.94 20.27 -15.51
N GLY A 700 -20.04 21.26 -15.56
CA GLY A 700 -18.61 21.03 -15.77
C GLY A 700 -17.97 20.25 -14.62
N VAL A 701 -16.85 19.55 -14.89
CA VAL A 701 -16.07 18.89 -13.83
C VAL A 701 -15.55 19.91 -12.82
N GLU A 702 -15.16 21.10 -13.31
CA GLU A 702 -14.70 22.22 -12.49
C GLU A 702 -15.79 22.67 -11.51
N ASP A 703 -17.02 22.86 -11.99
CA ASP A 703 -18.18 23.21 -11.15
C ASP A 703 -18.46 22.14 -10.08
N LEU A 704 -18.34 20.86 -10.42
CA LEU A 704 -18.52 19.77 -9.47
C LEU A 704 -17.41 19.75 -8.40
N GLN A 705 -16.16 20.01 -8.79
CA GLN A 705 -15.02 20.01 -7.88
C GLN A 705 -15.01 21.24 -6.95
N GLU A 706 -15.43 22.39 -7.46
CA GLU A 706 -15.44 23.64 -6.71
C GLU A 706 -16.56 23.66 -5.67
N HIS A 707 -17.75 23.18 -6.04
CA HIS A 707 -18.95 23.37 -5.22
C HIS A 707 -19.37 22.15 -4.41
N LEU A 708 -18.91 20.93 -4.74
CA LEU A 708 -19.21 19.74 -3.93
C LEU A 708 -18.13 19.48 -2.88
N SER A 709 -18.56 19.00 -1.70
CA SER A 709 -17.63 18.43 -0.74
C SER A 709 -16.92 17.20 -1.34
N SER A 710 -15.69 16.90 -0.90
CA SER A 710 -14.96 15.73 -1.41
C SER A 710 -15.74 14.42 -1.24
N ALA A 711 -16.53 14.28 -0.17
CA ALA A 711 -17.34 13.09 0.04
C ALA A 711 -18.54 13.02 -0.92
N ALA A 712 -19.24 14.16 -1.11
CA ALA A 712 -20.37 14.25 -2.02
C ALA A 712 -19.95 13.99 -3.47
N LEU A 713 -18.80 14.54 -3.88
CA LEU A 713 -18.24 14.31 -5.20
C LEU A 713 -17.98 12.81 -5.44
N GLU A 714 -17.28 12.14 -4.53
CA GLU A 714 -16.99 10.70 -4.67
C GLU A 714 -18.27 9.85 -4.70
N GLU A 715 -19.31 10.24 -3.95
CA GLU A 715 -20.60 9.55 -4.00
C GLU A 715 -21.33 9.72 -5.35
N VAL A 716 -21.31 10.94 -5.91
CA VAL A 716 -21.83 11.21 -7.26
C VAL A 716 -21.10 10.35 -8.30
N LEU A 717 -19.75 10.27 -8.22
CA LEU A 717 -18.94 9.46 -9.11
C LEU A 717 -19.22 7.95 -8.95
N GLU A 718 -19.37 7.45 -7.72
CA GLU A 718 -19.69 6.04 -7.45
C GLU A 718 -21.09 5.66 -7.96
N ARG A 719 -22.07 6.58 -7.86
CA ARG A 719 -23.41 6.39 -8.44
C ARG A 719 -23.39 6.38 -9.95
N SER A 720 -22.69 7.32 -10.58
CA SER A 720 -22.49 7.35 -12.03
C SER A 720 -21.86 6.05 -12.54
N PHE A 721 -20.77 5.62 -11.90
CA PHE A 721 -20.12 4.35 -12.18
C PHE A 721 -21.09 3.16 -12.05
N SER A 722 -21.82 3.07 -10.94
CA SER A 722 -22.76 1.98 -10.71
C SER A 722 -23.89 1.95 -11.74
N SER A 723 -24.38 3.11 -12.18
CA SER A 723 -25.35 3.24 -13.26
C SER A 723 -24.77 2.75 -14.59
N TYR A 724 -23.53 3.14 -14.91
CA TYR A 724 -22.84 2.70 -16.13
C TYR A 724 -22.67 1.18 -16.18
N ILE A 725 -22.22 0.54 -15.10
CA ILE A 725 -22.03 -0.93 -15.07
C ILE A 725 -23.36 -1.67 -15.24
N LYS A 726 -24.43 -1.20 -14.58
CA LYS A 726 -25.77 -1.80 -14.72
C LYS A 726 -26.31 -1.71 -16.15
N ARG A 727 -26.00 -0.63 -16.86
CA ARG A 727 -26.45 -0.39 -18.24
C ARG A 727 -25.59 -1.08 -19.30
N ASN A 728 -24.34 -1.46 -18.97
CA ASN A 728 -23.39 -2.10 -19.88
C ASN A 728 -22.99 -3.53 -19.45
N PRO A 729 -23.94 -4.46 -19.21
CA PRO A 729 -23.66 -5.79 -18.67
C PRO A 729 -22.92 -6.73 -19.64
N ASN A 730 -22.85 -6.37 -20.93
CA ASN A 730 -22.11 -7.11 -21.95
C ASN A 730 -20.63 -6.74 -21.98
N GLU A 731 -20.26 -5.58 -21.42
CA GLU A 731 -18.86 -5.14 -21.32
C GLU A 731 -18.29 -5.41 -19.94
N PHE A 732 -19.06 -5.09 -18.89
CA PHE A 732 -18.61 -5.19 -17.50
C PHE A 732 -19.68 -5.81 -16.61
N ARG A 733 -19.25 -6.66 -15.68
CA ARG A 733 -20.12 -7.20 -14.63
C ARG A 733 -19.46 -7.18 -13.28
N TYR A 734 -20.27 -7.07 -12.24
CA TYR A 734 -19.84 -7.30 -10.87
C TYR A 734 -19.50 -8.77 -10.64
N CYS A 735 -18.48 -9.00 -9.82
CA CYS A 735 -18.15 -10.30 -9.29
C CYS A 735 -19.39 -10.86 -8.55
N PRO A 736 -19.81 -12.10 -8.85
CA PRO A 736 -21.01 -12.69 -8.26
C PRO A 736 -20.84 -13.06 -6.78
N THR A 737 -19.61 -12.94 -6.24
CA THR A 737 -19.36 -13.19 -4.83
C THR A 737 -20.00 -12.06 -4.00
N PRO A 738 -20.85 -12.39 -3.00
CA PRO A 738 -21.48 -11.40 -2.13
C PRO A 738 -20.45 -10.42 -1.56
N ASP A 739 -20.82 -9.14 -1.51
CA ASP A 739 -20.01 -8.03 -0.97
C ASP A 739 -18.65 -7.77 -1.63
N CYS A 740 -18.28 -8.53 -2.68
CA CYS A 740 -16.98 -8.34 -3.36
C CYS A 740 -16.92 -7.02 -4.13
N ARG A 741 -18.01 -6.62 -4.78
CA ARG A 741 -18.21 -5.38 -5.56
C ARG A 741 -17.19 -5.08 -6.67
N TYR A 742 -16.18 -5.92 -6.89
CA TYR A 742 -15.22 -5.78 -7.99
C TYR A 742 -15.90 -6.05 -9.32
N ILE A 743 -15.46 -5.37 -10.37
CA ILE A 743 -15.92 -5.65 -11.73
C ILE A 743 -14.90 -6.47 -12.53
N TYR A 744 -15.38 -7.13 -13.58
CA TYR A 744 -14.56 -7.83 -14.56
C TYR A 744 -15.14 -7.62 -15.97
N ARG A 745 -14.32 -7.83 -17.00
CA ARG A 745 -14.76 -7.77 -18.40
C ARG A 745 -15.58 -9.01 -18.76
N ALA A 746 -16.80 -8.80 -19.25
CA ALA A 746 -17.61 -9.86 -19.81
C ALA A 746 -17.08 -10.26 -21.19
N THR A 747 -17.05 -11.56 -21.48
CA THR A 747 -16.60 -12.07 -22.79
C THR A 747 -17.54 -13.18 -23.23
N SER A 748 -17.79 -13.29 -24.53
CA SER A 748 -18.53 -14.43 -25.11
C SER A 748 -17.74 -15.74 -25.00
N GLU A 749 -16.41 -15.66 -25.00
CA GLU A 749 -15.53 -16.82 -24.82
C GLU A 749 -15.62 -17.35 -23.38
N SER A 750 -15.90 -18.65 -23.24
CA SER A 750 -15.94 -19.33 -21.94
C SER A 750 -14.53 -19.48 -21.38
N ARG A 751 -14.15 -18.53 -20.52
CA ARG A 751 -12.88 -18.56 -19.79
C ARG A 751 -13.13 -18.44 -18.29
N ILE A 752 -12.46 -19.29 -17.52
CA ILE A 752 -12.44 -19.14 -16.06
C ILE A 752 -11.44 -18.04 -15.72
N GLN A 753 -11.91 -17.03 -15.02
CA GLN A 753 -11.09 -15.94 -14.49
C GLN A 753 -11.26 -15.86 -12.97
N ASN A 754 -10.18 -15.54 -12.26
CA ASN A 754 -10.22 -15.39 -10.81
C ASN A 754 -10.38 -13.91 -10.47
N CYS A 755 -11.36 -13.60 -9.61
CA CYS A 755 -11.52 -12.24 -9.14
C CYS A 755 -10.30 -11.83 -8.31
N SER A 756 -9.61 -10.75 -8.67
CA SER A 756 -8.41 -10.29 -7.93
C SER A 756 -8.69 -9.79 -6.51
N ASN A 757 -9.96 -9.68 -6.09
CA ASN A 757 -10.34 -9.30 -4.73
C ASN A 757 -10.60 -10.52 -3.85
N CYS A 758 -11.43 -11.46 -4.31
CA CYS A 758 -11.89 -12.61 -3.52
C CYS A 758 -11.33 -13.97 -3.98
N LEU A 759 -10.55 -13.98 -5.07
CA LEU A 759 -9.97 -15.16 -5.73
C LEU A 759 -10.95 -16.24 -6.18
N ARG A 760 -12.27 -16.04 -6.07
CA ARG A 760 -13.24 -17.02 -6.59
C ARG A 760 -13.18 -17.09 -8.12
N PRO A 761 -13.12 -18.32 -8.69
CA PRO A 761 -13.22 -18.51 -10.13
C PRO A 761 -14.62 -18.14 -10.60
N THR A 762 -14.70 -17.34 -11.65
CA THR A 762 -15.94 -16.94 -12.32
C THR A 762 -15.78 -17.21 -13.80
N CYS A 763 -16.77 -17.84 -14.43
CA CYS A 763 -16.79 -17.96 -15.88
C CYS A 763 -17.18 -16.62 -16.51
N SER A 764 -16.38 -16.13 -17.44
CA SER A 764 -16.60 -14.86 -18.15
C SER A 764 -17.83 -14.85 -19.05
N ALA A 765 -18.34 -16.03 -19.45
CA ALA A 765 -19.49 -16.18 -20.35
C ALA A 765 -20.83 -16.43 -19.62
N CYS A 766 -20.88 -17.36 -18.66
CA CYS A 766 -22.12 -17.65 -17.91
C CYS A 766 -22.24 -16.88 -16.59
N HIS A 767 -21.17 -16.19 -16.18
CA HIS A 767 -21.10 -15.35 -14.98
C HIS A 767 -21.32 -16.08 -13.64
N ALA A 768 -21.26 -17.41 -13.66
CA ALA A 768 -21.40 -18.26 -12.49
C ALA A 768 -20.03 -18.68 -11.92
N SER A 769 -20.02 -18.95 -10.61
CA SER A 769 -18.89 -19.56 -9.92
C SER A 769 -18.96 -21.08 -10.10
N HIS A 770 -18.14 -21.64 -10.99
CA HIS A 770 -18.01 -23.09 -11.12
C HIS A 770 -16.98 -23.60 -10.10
N VAL A 771 -17.47 -24.19 -9.02
CA VAL A 771 -16.63 -24.95 -8.09
C VAL A 771 -16.69 -26.42 -8.55
N GLY A 772 -15.58 -26.95 -9.09
CA GLY A 772 -15.41 -28.40 -9.24
C GLY A 772 -16.07 -29.10 -10.43
N SER A 773 -16.32 -28.43 -11.56
CA SER A 773 -16.69 -29.14 -12.80
C SER A 773 -15.54 -29.10 -13.80
N SER A 774 -14.76 -30.19 -13.83
CA SER A 774 -13.82 -30.48 -14.92
C SER A 774 -14.54 -30.36 -16.26
N ARG A 775 -13.88 -29.75 -17.24
CA ARG A 775 -14.30 -29.67 -18.65
C ARG A 775 -14.92 -31.00 -19.09
N LYS A 776 -16.23 -31.00 -19.39
CA LYS A 776 -16.73 -31.88 -20.45
C LYS A 776 -16.65 -31.05 -21.73
N ILE A 777 -15.77 -31.52 -22.61
CA ILE A 777 -15.53 -31.04 -23.98
C ILE A 777 -16.85 -31.03 -24.75
#